data_AF-A0A7Y5F2I0-F1
#
_entry.id   AF-A0A7Y5F2I0-F1
#
_cell.length_a   1.000
_cell.length_b   1.000
_cell.length_c   1.000
_cell.angle_alpha   90.00
_cell.angle_beta   90.00
_cell.angle_gamma   90.00
#
_symmetry.space_group_name_H-M   'P 1'
#
loop_
_entity.id
_entity.type
_entity.pdbx_description
1 polymer ?
#
loop_
_entity_poly.entity_id
_entity_poly.type
_entity_poly.pdbx_seq_one_letter_code
_entity_poly.pdbx_strand_id
1 'polypeptide(L)'
;MMKNKIFLVYLGLTLLGFVMVACTHLSGIGGVGCDNGICIEMELEEPVVIGQPAQITITVETEEAKENLWINVGQAGDVSVFQPTHEWHIDTQPDQPVVLTTTLNLTNDMEGWLGIVAIAFDPAGRYVSTDETLRIKDGIVTVNPPPERDIENKPIPEPPFPIPPDIPIKPTPWDRSLPVLPPAEIMTNCGWSSNLPVSEWAGAKVYVDIPETVPVNQDIPVTVWFEMPASQPQGTVRVKFCPSAGFSGSPPFQIVGTSQWTVTLAPGQIYKTKATVRFVQTGIHSLPLGAYSSGTRQVLNGGQLVQVVEPSISIGDAGNWVQILFEGFEGSWPGAGWSRVDASDDGYERYWDEDDYQAFAGTWAAWPANGGAHAMYPQAGDEEDDDYPRNMNTRMIFGPFDLSDAELAEVTFSLLYETENDHDYLALEISQNGTNFTELGRWSGNIGSTSWTSQLAYLDDYIGDPSVWLAWRFFSDSDTIVYDGPWVDNIDIQKYVHGDVQVTGTVTFNDIDPGNTIMPAQSLKATLYEWDLDGSSEPIETVYTNIDGYYSFSPITNWEDDGVNIGPLDLFVEWETITQTSSLREVTDLNNNIYWFQSLYNYNVADGNLSLDKNISHNDEWAPAIWIFQGVNFGWKFLDEEVIGQLQPEIGNIRVNWQHARNCIFSEFPELGCGSQYFPYFPTDGIFIAHSDTQTSLGKEWLDTTVWHESGHAYMDNIEAFVGGNDCSDHYYWYGLSRECGYTEGWADFFALVVGGDPYLFAQTYNLEDPLSSYKIPPNPDTGDMVEIWVAAALYDLYDSNPDGYDQADFTFDDIWDIMVSAPHQTFEDYWNVWKAHYAPSALGENHYAIQAIYQNTIDYNTLSLMDILDLRRFVTNFPLNDAVMLSNYVSDEESLPEQMTWDLDLSNFYTADCLAILDGAYQIDLYLFHPENFVDGGSCGRIKVIIGDGIDIIEDTFFVEVLKEESRISLPLVHEVPVNNNHNPYPAPSTPAPTPTLAPYP
;
A
#
# COMPACT_ATOMS: atom_id res chain seq x y z
N MET A 1 66.86 11.49 -29.07
CA MET A 1 66.04 12.60 -29.62
C MET A 1 64.58 12.23 -29.35
N MET A 2 63.79 13.18 -28.82
CA MET A 2 62.30 13.35 -28.83
C MET A 2 61.43 12.14 -29.28
N LYS A 3 60.31 11.74 -28.65
CA LYS A 3 59.33 12.39 -27.72
C LYS A 3 58.81 11.28 -26.73
N ASN A 4 58.60 11.45 -25.42
CA ASN A 4 57.67 12.28 -24.61
C ASN A 4 56.19 11.85 -24.54
N LYS A 5 55.75 11.53 -23.30
CA LYS A 5 54.38 11.34 -22.74
C LYS A 5 53.49 10.19 -23.25
N ILE A 6 53.18 9.23 -22.36
CA ILE A 6 51.83 8.94 -21.81
C ILE A 6 51.90 7.81 -20.75
N PHE A 7 51.19 8.02 -19.64
CA PHE A 7 50.78 7.10 -18.56
C PHE A 7 51.83 6.24 -17.83
N LEU A 8 52.04 6.60 -16.55
CA LEU A 8 52.67 5.79 -15.51
C LEU A 8 52.01 6.15 -14.17
N VAL A 9 50.92 5.46 -13.81
CA VAL A 9 50.41 5.32 -12.43
C VAL A 9 49.85 3.91 -12.32
N TYR A 10 50.49 3.08 -11.49
CA TYR A 10 50.09 1.71 -11.19
C TYR A 10 50.82 1.28 -9.91
N LEU A 11 50.49 1.92 -8.78
CA LEU A 11 50.80 1.48 -7.41
C LEU A 11 50.11 2.44 -6.41
N GLY A 12 49.31 1.91 -5.48
CA GLY A 12 48.62 2.67 -4.42
C GLY A 12 47.10 2.64 -4.55
N LEU A 13 46.48 1.50 -4.24
CA LEU A 13 45.03 1.30 -4.15
C LEU A 13 44.78 0.02 -3.33
N THR A 14 44.91 0.15 -2.01
CA THR A 14 44.68 -0.87 -0.96
C THR A 14 44.65 -0.13 0.38
N LEU A 15 43.69 -0.45 1.27
CA LEU A 15 43.41 0.17 2.59
C LEU A 15 42.84 1.61 2.52
N LEU A 16 41.87 2.00 3.35
CA LEU A 16 40.90 1.25 4.19
C LEU A 16 39.76 2.23 4.53
N GLY A 17 38.53 1.77 4.78
CA GLY A 17 37.55 2.59 5.52
C GLY A 17 38.01 2.81 6.98
N PHE A 18 37.35 3.72 7.71
CA PHE A 18 36.70 3.42 9.00
C PHE A 18 36.02 4.68 9.61
N VAL A 19 34.71 4.55 9.93
CA VAL A 19 33.73 5.22 10.81
C VAL A 19 33.81 6.71 11.13
N MET A 20 32.62 7.32 11.28
CA MET A 20 32.41 8.23 12.41
C MET A 20 31.12 7.97 13.20
N VAL A 21 31.25 8.27 14.48
CA VAL A 21 30.38 8.19 15.66
C VAL A 21 30.53 9.58 16.31
N ALA A 22 29.59 10.23 16.99
CA ALA A 22 28.15 10.10 17.21
C ALA A 22 27.73 11.35 18.03
N CYS A 23 26.83 11.17 19.02
CA CYS A 23 26.60 12.05 20.18
C CYS A 23 25.80 13.35 19.98
N THR A 24 24.53 13.24 20.39
CA THR A 24 23.68 14.28 20.99
C THR A 24 24.39 15.51 21.58
N HIS A 25 24.46 16.61 20.82
CA HIS A 25 24.58 17.95 21.39
C HIS A 25 23.60 18.95 20.75
N LEU A 26 22.73 19.51 21.59
CA LEU A 26 21.70 20.50 21.25
C LEU A 26 22.32 21.84 20.83
N SER A 27 22.59 21.98 19.53
CA SER A 27 22.77 23.25 18.80
C SER A 27 23.01 22.94 17.31
N GLY A 28 22.29 23.46 16.31
CA GLY A 28 21.20 24.43 16.33
C GLY A 28 21.30 25.37 15.12
N ILE A 29 20.60 25.03 14.03
CA ILE A 29 20.46 25.79 12.77
C ILE A 29 21.79 25.98 12.01
N GLY A 30 21.97 25.17 10.95
CA GLY A 30 23.18 25.12 10.11
C GLY A 30 23.99 23.85 10.39
N GLY A 31 24.09 22.95 9.41
CA GLY A 31 24.81 21.68 9.55
C GLY A 31 26.33 21.86 9.62
N VAL A 32 26.95 21.38 10.70
CA VAL A 32 28.40 21.25 10.84
C VAL A 32 28.75 19.81 11.19
N GLY A 33 29.35 19.07 10.26
CA GLY A 33 29.97 17.78 10.51
C GLY A 33 31.44 17.95 10.92
N CYS A 34 31.89 17.26 11.96
CA CYS A 34 33.28 17.31 12.43
C CYS A 34 33.78 15.93 12.88
N ASP A 35 34.88 15.46 12.30
CA ASP A 35 35.56 14.23 12.71
C ASP A 35 37.04 14.20 12.26
N ASN A 36 37.88 13.41 12.93
CA ASN A 36 39.27 13.11 12.52
C ASN A 36 40.14 14.36 12.24
N GLY A 37 39.82 15.47 12.93
CA GLY A 37 40.44 16.78 12.78
C GLY A 37 40.08 17.51 11.47
N ILE A 38 38.90 17.23 10.91
CA ILE A 38 38.30 17.88 9.73
C ILE A 38 36.86 18.25 10.09
N CYS A 39 36.50 19.51 9.89
CA CYS A 39 35.13 20.00 9.98
C CYS A 39 34.66 20.49 8.61
N ILE A 40 33.44 20.14 8.23
CA ILE A 40 32.73 20.68 7.06
C ILE A 40 31.39 21.27 7.52
N GLU A 41 31.12 22.49 7.09
CA GLU A 41 29.87 23.21 7.30
C GLU A 41 29.26 23.54 5.95
N MET A 42 27.94 23.43 5.83
CA MET A 42 27.20 23.84 4.64
C MET A 42 26.11 24.84 5.00
N GLU A 43 26.08 25.96 4.30
CA GLU A 43 25.03 26.98 4.40
C GLU A 43 24.35 27.16 3.04
N LEU A 44 23.02 27.06 2.99
CA LEU A 44 22.21 27.38 1.81
C LEU A 44 21.64 28.80 1.92
N GLU A 45 21.79 29.62 0.88
CA GLU A 45 21.33 31.01 0.89
C GLU A 45 19.79 31.11 0.85
N GLU A 46 19.19 31.45 2.00
CA GLU A 46 17.75 31.71 2.13
C GLU A 46 17.33 33.13 1.68
N PRO A 47 16.14 33.31 1.08
CA PRO A 47 15.15 32.28 0.77
C PRO A 47 15.44 31.58 -0.56
N VAL A 48 15.30 30.26 -0.58
CA VAL A 48 15.41 29.45 -1.80
C VAL A 48 14.16 29.65 -2.65
N VAL A 49 14.33 30.03 -3.92
CA VAL A 49 13.22 30.32 -4.84
C VAL A 49 13.30 29.39 -6.06
N ILE A 50 12.22 28.66 -6.31
CA ILE A 50 12.10 27.74 -7.45
C ILE A 50 12.36 28.49 -8.77
N GLY A 51 13.16 27.89 -9.65
CA GLY A 51 13.60 28.49 -10.92
C GLY A 51 14.68 29.58 -10.78
N GLN A 52 15.26 29.79 -9.60
CA GLN A 52 16.43 30.67 -9.37
C GLN A 52 17.60 29.89 -8.76
N PRO A 53 18.86 30.29 -9.05
CA PRO A 53 20.02 29.72 -8.40
C PRO A 53 20.12 30.18 -6.94
N ALA A 54 20.09 29.24 -6.00
CA ALA A 54 20.48 29.47 -4.60
C ALA A 54 21.98 29.17 -4.43
N GLN A 55 22.70 30.00 -3.68
CA GLN A 55 24.11 29.74 -3.36
C GLN A 55 24.22 28.72 -2.23
N ILE A 56 25.12 27.76 -2.40
CA ILE A 56 25.60 26.89 -1.31
C ILE A 56 27.01 27.35 -0.98
N THR A 57 27.27 27.63 0.30
CA THR A 57 28.60 27.88 0.85
C THR A 57 29.04 26.66 1.62
N ILE A 58 30.26 26.19 1.38
CA ILE A 58 30.86 25.05 2.08
C ILE A 58 32.14 25.55 2.76
N THR A 59 32.20 25.47 4.09
CA THR A 59 33.38 25.86 4.87
C THR A 59 34.07 24.60 5.37
N VAL A 60 35.37 24.44 5.07
CA VAL A 60 36.17 23.28 5.50
C VAL A 60 37.35 23.74 6.35
N GLU A 61 37.39 23.34 7.62
CA GLU A 61 38.48 23.64 8.55
C GLU A 61 39.15 22.35 9.03
N THR A 62 40.46 22.37 9.31
CA THR A 62 41.19 21.19 9.80
C THR A 62 42.15 21.54 10.94
N GLU A 63 42.27 20.65 11.93
CA GLU A 63 43.19 20.81 13.07
C GLU A 63 44.66 20.56 12.68
N GLU A 64 44.89 19.75 11.64
CA GLU A 64 46.21 19.49 11.05
C GLU A 64 46.23 19.85 9.55
N ALA A 65 47.41 19.99 8.95
CA ALA A 65 47.53 20.18 7.50
C ALA A 65 47.16 18.88 6.77
N LYS A 66 46.14 18.91 5.91
CA LYS A 66 45.78 17.81 5.01
C LYS A 66 46.14 18.22 3.57
N GLU A 67 46.81 17.34 2.82
CA GLU A 67 47.07 17.53 1.39
C GLU A 67 45.98 16.80 0.58
N ASN A 68 45.51 17.38 -0.52
CA ASN A 68 44.57 16.78 -1.48
C ASN A 68 43.25 16.23 -0.86
N LEU A 69 42.64 16.99 0.05
CA LEU A 69 41.30 16.73 0.57
C LEU A 69 40.27 16.92 -0.56
N TRP A 70 39.46 15.91 -0.87
CA TRP A 70 38.47 15.90 -1.94
C TRP A 70 37.10 16.32 -1.40
N ILE A 71 36.58 17.45 -1.85
CA ILE A 71 35.27 17.97 -1.44
C ILE A 71 34.26 17.72 -2.56
N ASN A 72 33.08 17.19 -2.23
CA ASN A 72 31.98 17.00 -3.17
C ASN A 72 30.67 17.55 -2.59
N VAL A 73 29.74 17.97 -3.46
CA VAL A 73 28.36 18.33 -3.09
C VAL A 73 27.41 17.58 -4.02
N GLY A 74 26.47 16.85 -3.44
CA GLY A 74 25.49 16.02 -4.14
C GLY A 74 24.08 16.12 -3.55
N GLN A 75 23.19 15.28 -4.07
CA GLN A 75 21.80 15.12 -3.64
C GLN A 75 21.37 13.68 -3.91
N ALA A 76 20.18 13.28 -3.45
CA ALA A 76 19.51 12.08 -3.97
C ALA A 76 18.45 12.46 -5.03
N GLY A 77 18.35 11.64 -6.08
CA GLY A 77 17.39 11.81 -7.19
C GLY A 77 17.90 12.66 -8.37
N ASP A 78 17.39 12.37 -9.56
CA ASP A 78 17.82 12.90 -10.88
C ASP A 78 17.47 14.40 -11.15
N VAL A 79 17.07 15.19 -10.13
CA VAL A 79 16.19 16.38 -10.34
C VAL A 79 16.82 17.76 -10.03
N SER A 80 18.15 17.91 -9.99
CA SER A 80 18.74 19.27 -9.96
C SER A 80 20.09 19.37 -10.67
N VAL A 81 20.45 20.59 -11.09
CA VAL A 81 21.69 20.85 -11.85
C VAL A 81 22.57 21.82 -11.07
N PHE A 82 23.50 21.27 -10.30
CA PHE A 82 24.62 22.02 -9.72
C PHE A 82 25.47 22.65 -10.83
N GLN A 83 25.78 23.96 -10.73
CA GLN A 83 26.67 24.61 -11.69
C GLN A 83 27.71 25.55 -11.05
N PRO A 84 28.95 25.65 -11.59
CA PRO A 84 29.61 24.74 -12.55
C PRO A 84 30.60 23.77 -11.87
N THR A 85 30.85 23.92 -10.57
CA THR A 85 31.74 23.08 -9.75
C THR A 85 30.99 22.64 -8.50
N HIS A 86 30.87 21.33 -8.33
CA HIS A 86 30.37 20.65 -7.13
C HIS A 86 31.46 19.69 -6.59
N GLU A 87 32.68 19.83 -7.07
CA GLU A 87 33.81 18.95 -6.78
C GLU A 87 35.09 19.79 -6.70
N TRP A 88 35.92 19.56 -5.68
CA TRP A 88 37.18 20.27 -5.46
C TRP A 88 38.24 19.33 -4.87
N HIS A 89 39.51 19.61 -5.11
CA HIS A 89 40.62 19.10 -4.30
C HIS A 89 41.35 20.28 -3.66
N ILE A 90 41.49 20.26 -2.34
CA ILE A 90 42.07 21.36 -1.56
C ILE A 90 43.21 20.88 -0.66
N ASP A 91 44.22 21.73 -0.47
CA ASP A 91 45.21 21.58 0.60
C ASP A 91 44.82 22.52 1.74
N THR A 92 44.73 21.99 2.96
CA THR A 92 44.34 22.76 4.15
C THR A 92 45.56 23.11 5.01
N GLN A 93 45.39 24.01 5.98
CA GLN A 93 46.37 24.30 7.02
C GLN A 93 45.66 24.30 8.39
N PRO A 94 46.38 23.98 9.49
CA PRO A 94 45.81 24.00 10.84
C PRO A 94 45.09 25.32 11.13
N ASP A 95 43.87 25.22 11.64
CA ASP A 95 43.04 26.36 12.07
C ASP A 95 42.84 27.44 10.98
N GLN A 96 42.78 27.04 9.70
CA GLN A 96 42.55 27.93 8.55
C GLN A 96 41.42 27.41 7.67
N PRO A 97 40.18 27.93 7.82
CA PRO A 97 39.04 27.48 7.02
C PRO A 97 39.20 27.83 5.54
N VAL A 98 38.88 26.86 4.68
CA VAL A 98 38.78 26.99 3.22
C VAL A 98 37.31 27.08 2.86
N VAL A 99 36.90 28.21 2.26
CA VAL A 99 35.51 28.43 1.83
C VAL A 99 35.39 28.14 0.34
N LEU A 100 34.44 27.28 0.00
CA LEU A 100 34.05 26.86 -1.34
C LEU A 100 32.58 27.25 -1.59
N THR A 101 32.19 27.43 -2.84
CA THR A 101 30.80 27.79 -3.19
C THR A 101 30.33 27.08 -4.45
N THR A 102 29.07 26.67 -4.45
CA THR A 102 28.36 26.18 -5.65
C THR A 102 26.97 26.80 -5.74
N THR A 103 26.18 26.42 -6.74
CA THR A 103 24.79 26.88 -6.88
C THR A 103 23.85 25.72 -7.17
N LEU A 104 22.73 25.69 -6.44
CA LEU A 104 21.60 24.80 -6.61
C LEU A 104 20.56 25.48 -7.50
N ASN A 105 20.01 24.79 -8.49
CA ASN A 105 18.87 25.28 -9.28
C ASN A 105 17.71 24.29 -9.16
N LEU A 106 16.63 24.70 -8.47
CA LEU A 106 15.39 23.92 -8.38
C LEU A 106 14.53 24.13 -9.63
N THR A 107 13.97 23.05 -10.18
CA THR A 107 13.02 23.08 -11.30
C THR A 107 11.57 23.23 -10.83
N ASN A 108 10.67 23.62 -11.74
CA ASN A 108 9.29 24.04 -11.42
C ASN A 108 8.31 22.88 -11.18
N ASP A 109 8.79 21.63 -11.23
CA ASP A 109 8.04 20.38 -11.24
C ASP A 109 8.32 19.50 -9.99
N MET A 110 9.06 20.02 -9.01
CA MET A 110 9.32 19.33 -7.73
C MET A 110 8.29 19.69 -6.65
N GLU A 111 7.71 18.66 -6.03
CA GLU A 111 7.14 18.69 -4.69
C GLU A 111 7.78 17.57 -3.84
N GLY A 112 7.75 17.71 -2.51
CA GLY A 112 8.30 16.72 -1.58
C GLY A 112 9.58 17.17 -0.88
N TRP A 113 10.46 16.22 -0.56
CA TRP A 113 11.68 16.44 0.22
C TRP A 113 12.93 16.28 -0.65
N LEU A 114 13.93 17.14 -0.46
CA LEU A 114 15.21 17.11 -1.16
C LEU A 114 16.35 17.34 -0.17
N GLY A 115 17.14 16.30 0.10
CA GLY A 115 18.38 16.40 0.86
C GLY A 115 19.55 16.78 -0.04
N ILE A 116 20.30 17.81 0.37
CA ILE A 116 21.58 18.20 -0.22
C ILE A 116 22.67 17.79 0.75
N VAL A 117 23.77 17.21 0.26
CA VAL A 117 24.87 16.74 1.10
C VAL A 117 26.20 17.31 0.59
N ALA A 118 27.01 17.86 1.49
CA ALA A 118 28.41 18.21 1.25
C ALA A 118 29.33 17.24 2.00
N ILE A 119 30.38 16.74 1.33
CA ILE A 119 31.28 15.72 1.86
C ILE A 119 32.73 16.12 1.62
N ALA A 120 33.61 15.92 2.61
CA ALA A 120 35.05 16.10 2.55
C ALA A 120 35.78 14.77 2.81
N PHE A 121 36.42 14.20 1.79
CA PHE A 121 37.23 12.98 1.88
C PHE A 121 38.72 13.31 2.00
N ASP A 122 39.46 12.56 2.82
CA ASP A 122 40.92 12.60 2.87
C ASP A 122 41.58 11.55 1.96
N PRO A 123 42.89 11.66 1.65
CA PRO A 123 43.58 10.70 0.79
C PRO A 123 43.70 9.28 1.36
N ALA A 124 43.25 9.02 2.59
CA ALA A 124 43.17 7.69 3.18
C ALA A 124 41.76 7.06 3.02
N GLY A 125 40.79 7.80 2.47
CA GLY A 125 39.42 7.32 2.24
C GLY A 125 38.43 7.65 3.35
N ARG A 126 38.87 8.32 4.42
CA ARG A 126 37.96 8.80 5.48
C ARG A 126 37.22 10.03 5.00
N TYR A 127 35.99 10.23 5.47
CA TYR A 127 35.20 11.40 5.09
C TYR A 127 34.51 12.04 6.29
N VAL A 128 34.15 13.32 6.14
CA VAL A 128 33.16 14.01 6.96
C VAL A 128 32.09 14.62 6.07
N SER A 129 30.83 14.51 6.47
CA SER A 129 29.69 15.01 5.71
C SER A 129 28.84 15.98 6.55
N THR A 130 28.06 16.79 5.86
CA THR A 130 26.98 17.60 6.42
C THR A 130 25.87 17.73 5.39
N ASP A 131 24.63 17.83 5.83
CA ASP A 131 23.46 17.94 4.98
C ASP A 131 22.63 19.21 5.28
N GLU A 132 21.82 19.59 4.31
CA GLU A 132 20.79 20.62 4.42
C GLU A 132 19.53 20.05 3.75
N THR A 133 18.41 20.01 4.48
CA THR A 133 17.17 19.37 4.04
C THR A 133 16.17 20.42 3.55
N LEU A 134 15.60 20.21 2.37
CA LEU A 134 14.56 21.07 1.79
C LEU A 134 13.20 20.37 1.76
N ARG A 135 12.14 21.07 2.17
CA ARG A 135 10.75 20.68 1.91
C ARG A 135 10.12 21.64 0.92
N ILE A 136 9.59 21.13 -0.18
CA ILE A 136 8.92 21.87 -1.25
C ILE A 136 7.44 21.51 -1.23
N LYS A 137 6.57 22.48 -0.94
CA LYS A 137 5.11 22.29 -0.88
C LYS A 137 4.39 23.56 -1.35
N ASP A 138 3.40 23.44 -2.22
CA ASP A 138 2.65 24.58 -2.78
C ASP A 138 3.56 25.63 -3.46
N GLY A 139 4.72 25.20 -3.99
CA GLY A 139 5.76 26.07 -4.54
C GLY A 139 6.58 26.87 -3.51
N ILE A 140 6.40 26.62 -2.21
CA ILE A 140 7.17 27.19 -1.10
C ILE A 140 8.29 26.21 -0.71
N VAL A 141 9.52 26.71 -0.63
CA VAL A 141 10.68 25.94 -0.16
C VAL A 141 10.98 26.32 1.30
N THR A 142 11.14 25.32 2.16
CA THR A 142 11.56 25.49 3.56
C THR A 142 12.86 24.73 3.79
N VAL A 143 13.89 25.42 4.29
CA VAL A 143 15.18 24.81 4.66
C VAL A 143 15.12 24.32 6.10
N ASN A 144 15.68 23.13 6.37
CA ASN A 144 15.72 22.46 7.67
C ASN A 144 14.42 22.61 8.49
N PRO A 145 13.25 22.23 7.93
CA PRO A 145 12.00 22.28 8.67
C PRO A 145 12.11 21.41 9.94
N PRO A 146 11.52 21.86 11.07
CA PRO A 146 11.56 21.09 12.31
C PRO A 146 10.83 19.75 12.14
N PRO A 147 11.21 18.68 12.88
CA PRO A 147 10.52 17.40 12.84
C PRO A 147 9.03 17.58 13.18
N GLU A 148 8.16 17.26 12.22
CA GLU A 148 6.71 17.30 12.43
C GLU A 148 6.31 16.12 13.32
N ARG A 149 6.08 16.39 14.61
CA ARG A 149 5.17 15.55 15.39
C ARG A 149 3.77 15.80 14.85
N ASP A 150 3.23 14.83 14.13
CA ASP A 150 1.84 14.85 13.69
C ASP A 150 0.88 14.70 14.88
N ILE A 151 0.67 15.81 15.58
CA ILE A 151 -0.52 16.01 16.41
C ILE A 151 -1.58 16.58 15.48
N GLU A 152 -2.39 15.68 14.91
CA GLU A 152 -3.49 15.96 13.99
C GLU A 152 -4.39 17.11 14.50
N ASN A 153 -4.09 18.33 14.07
CA ASN A 153 -4.91 19.52 14.32
C ASN A 153 -5.39 20.04 12.98
N LYS A 154 -6.41 19.36 12.43
CA LYS A 154 -7.11 19.78 11.21
C LYS A 154 -7.52 21.26 11.30
N PRO A 155 -7.04 22.13 10.39
CA PRO A 155 -7.55 23.49 10.31
C PRO A 155 -8.99 23.45 9.79
N ILE A 156 -9.89 24.12 10.51
CA ILE A 156 -11.27 24.34 10.06
C ILE A 156 -11.21 25.27 8.82
N PRO A 157 -11.79 24.90 7.66
CA PRO A 157 -11.80 25.80 6.51
C PRO A 157 -12.57 27.09 6.80
N GLU A 158 -11.92 28.24 6.61
CA GLU A 158 -12.66 29.51 6.53
C GLU A 158 -13.45 29.58 5.20
N PRO A 159 -14.66 30.15 5.20
CA PRO A 159 -15.47 30.23 3.98
C PRO A 159 -14.84 31.21 2.97
N PRO A 160 -14.72 30.84 1.68
CA PRO A 160 -14.11 31.71 0.68
C PRO A 160 -14.96 32.96 0.42
N PHE A 161 -14.31 34.13 0.44
CA PHE A 161 -14.93 35.37 -0.05
C PHE A 161 -15.10 35.32 -1.57
N PRO A 162 -16.22 35.83 -2.13
CA PRO A 162 -16.51 35.72 -3.55
C PRO A 162 -15.59 36.62 -4.40
N ILE A 163 -14.81 35.99 -5.27
CA ILE A 163 -14.14 36.66 -6.41
C ILE A 163 -15.21 36.87 -7.51
N PRO A 164 -15.26 38.03 -8.21
CA PRO A 164 -16.22 38.23 -9.29
C PRO A 164 -15.97 37.24 -10.44
N PRO A 165 -17.02 36.71 -11.09
CA PRO A 165 -16.84 35.79 -12.20
C PRO A 165 -16.24 36.53 -13.41
N ASP A 166 -14.98 36.23 -13.71
CA ASP A 166 -14.46 36.43 -15.06
C ASP A 166 -15.23 35.49 -15.98
N ILE A 167 -15.88 36.05 -17.01
CA ILE A 167 -16.85 35.32 -17.85
C ILE A 167 -16.12 34.21 -18.60
N PRO A 168 -16.39 32.92 -18.33
CA PRO A 168 -15.89 31.85 -19.16
C PRO A 168 -16.60 31.95 -20.51
N ILE A 169 -15.83 32.08 -21.58
CA ILE A 169 -16.37 31.91 -22.93
C ILE A 169 -16.79 30.44 -23.01
N LYS A 170 -18.11 30.17 -23.06
CA LYS A 170 -18.66 28.82 -23.24
C LYS A 170 -17.85 28.08 -24.31
N PRO A 171 -17.16 26.97 -23.99
CA PRO A 171 -16.85 25.98 -24.99
C PRO A 171 -18.20 25.49 -25.52
N THR A 172 -18.43 25.63 -26.83
CA THR A 172 -19.54 24.90 -27.44
C THR A 172 -19.25 23.41 -27.34
N PRO A 173 -20.22 22.56 -26.97
CA PRO A 173 -20.06 21.12 -27.11
C PRO A 173 -19.82 20.79 -28.60
N TRP A 174 -19.29 19.59 -28.86
CA TRP A 174 -19.08 19.00 -30.19
C TRP A 174 -17.86 19.49 -31.00
N ASP A 175 -16.70 18.85 -30.79
CA ASP A 175 -15.85 18.49 -31.94
C ASP A 175 -16.10 17.02 -32.30
N ARG A 176 -17.11 16.80 -33.15
CA ARG A 176 -17.49 15.47 -33.67
C ARG A 176 -16.47 14.89 -34.66
N SER A 177 -15.41 15.62 -34.99
CA SER A 177 -14.46 15.24 -36.04
C SER A 177 -13.29 14.43 -35.50
N LEU A 178 -12.94 13.35 -36.20
CA LEU A 178 -11.70 12.62 -35.92
C LEU A 178 -10.49 13.52 -36.22
N PRO A 179 -9.40 13.45 -35.43
CA PRO A 179 -8.19 14.24 -35.64
C PRO A 179 -7.69 14.19 -37.09
N VAL A 180 -7.28 15.33 -37.64
CA VAL A 180 -6.76 15.40 -39.01
C VAL A 180 -5.39 14.73 -39.07
N LEU A 181 -5.27 13.66 -39.84
CA LEU A 181 -4.05 12.85 -39.93
C LEU A 181 -3.11 13.35 -41.03
N PRO A 182 -1.78 13.16 -40.90
CA PRO A 182 -0.83 13.47 -41.96
C PRO A 182 -1.15 12.75 -43.29
N PRO A 183 -1.02 13.41 -44.46
CA PRO A 183 -1.36 12.83 -45.77
C PRO A 183 -0.73 11.46 -46.09
N ALA A 184 0.47 11.18 -45.60
CA ALA A 184 1.14 9.88 -45.78
C ALA A 184 0.50 8.77 -44.92
N GLU A 185 0.00 9.12 -43.75
CA GLU A 185 -0.66 8.21 -42.82
C GLU A 185 -2.05 7.84 -43.34
N ILE A 186 -2.84 8.81 -43.81
CA ILE A 186 -4.16 8.55 -44.43
C ILE A 186 -4.04 7.57 -45.60
N MET A 187 -3.02 7.74 -46.46
CA MET A 187 -2.76 6.81 -47.56
C MET A 187 -2.49 5.38 -47.06
N THR A 188 -1.71 5.24 -45.99
CA THR A 188 -1.41 3.95 -45.35
C THR A 188 -2.67 3.34 -44.73
N ASN A 189 -3.36 4.09 -43.88
CA ASN A 189 -4.53 3.66 -43.10
C ASN A 189 -5.73 3.30 -44.00
N CYS A 190 -5.83 3.89 -45.20
CA CYS A 190 -6.83 3.56 -46.22
C CYS A 190 -6.39 2.45 -47.20
N GLY A 191 -5.14 2.00 -47.18
CA GLY A 191 -4.60 0.99 -48.10
C GLY A 191 -4.39 1.51 -49.53
N TRP A 192 -3.98 2.77 -49.67
CA TRP A 192 -3.71 3.43 -50.95
C TRP A 192 -2.21 3.70 -51.13
N SER A 193 -1.75 3.68 -52.38
CA SER A 193 -0.37 3.98 -52.73
C SER A 193 -0.28 5.03 -53.84
N SER A 194 0.80 5.81 -53.80
CA SER A 194 1.14 6.80 -54.83
C SER A 194 2.66 6.84 -55.03
N ASN A 195 3.08 6.87 -56.29
CA ASN A 195 4.50 6.94 -56.66
C ASN A 195 5.06 8.38 -56.62
N LEU A 196 4.26 9.35 -56.15
CA LEU A 196 4.58 10.77 -56.05
C LEU A 196 4.01 11.31 -54.73
N PRO A 197 4.61 12.36 -54.14
CA PRO A 197 4.10 12.99 -52.93
C PRO A 197 2.62 13.37 -53.06
N VAL A 198 1.87 13.08 -52.01
CA VAL A 198 0.49 13.53 -51.80
C VAL A 198 0.46 14.72 -50.85
N SER A 199 -0.54 15.57 -50.97
CA SER A 199 -0.78 16.69 -50.05
C SER A 199 -2.18 16.61 -49.46
N GLU A 200 -2.43 17.40 -48.42
CA GLU A 200 -3.77 17.59 -47.88
C GLU A 200 -4.73 18.17 -48.95
N TRP A 201 -6.03 17.88 -48.80
CA TRP A 201 -7.08 18.38 -49.68
C TRP A 201 -7.81 19.58 -49.09
N ALA A 202 -7.09 20.69 -48.91
CA ALA A 202 -7.62 21.94 -48.38
C ALA A 202 -8.98 22.33 -49.00
N GLY A 203 -9.98 22.52 -48.12
CA GLY A 203 -11.34 22.92 -48.46
C GLY A 203 -12.29 21.82 -48.93
N ALA A 204 -11.83 20.56 -49.05
CA ALA A 204 -12.72 19.42 -49.26
C ALA A 204 -13.27 18.94 -47.91
N LYS A 205 -14.38 18.18 -47.92
CA LYS A 205 -14.92 17.53 -46.71
C LYS A 205 -15.27 16.08 -47.00
N VAL A 206 -15.04 15.21 -46.03
CA VAL A 206 -15.44 13.81 -46.03
C VAL A 206 -15.93 13.46 -44.63
N TYR A 207 -17.12 12.87 -44.51
CA TYR A 207 -17.67 12.47 -43.21
C TYR A 207 -18.70 11.34 -43.39
N VAL A 208 -18.97 10.65 -42.28
CA VAL A 208 -20.06 9.68 -42.16
C VAL A 208 -21.12 10.29 -41.25
N ASP A 209 -22.35 9.88 -41.47
CA ASP A 209 -23.55 10.31 -40.77
C ASP A 209 -24.19 9.02 -40.23
N ILE A 210 -24.06 8.84 -38.91
CA ILE A 210 -24.44 7.70 -38.09
C ILE A 210 -24.93 8.24 -36.73
N PRO A 211 -25.94 7.62 -36.08
CA PRO A 211 -26.30 7.98 -34.70
C PRO A 211 -25.09 7.94 -33.77
N GLU A 212 -25.08 8.83 -32.76
CA GLU A 212 -23.98 8.92 -31.80
C GLU A 212 -23.87 7.68 -30.91
N THR A 213 -25.00 7.03 -30.63
CA THR A 213 -25.10 5.73 -29.94
C THR A 213 -25.72 4.67 -30.85
N VAL A 214 -25.10 3.49 -30.94
CA VAL A 214 -25.59 2.36 -31.76
C VAL A 214 -25.44 1.01 -31.04
N PRO A 215 -26.35 0.03 -31.29
CA PRO A 215 -26.23 -1.30 -30.70
C PRO A 215 -25.13 -2.15 -31.36
N VAL A 216 -24.40 -2.92 -30.55
CA VAL A 216 -23.41 -3.90 -31.01
C VAL A 216 -24.10 -5.05 -31.77
N ASN A 217 -23.35 -5.69 -32.66
CA ASN A 217 -23.76 -6.83 -33.49
C ASN A 217 -24.93 -6.58 -34.47
N GLN A 218 -25.49 -5.37 -34.54
CA GLN A 218 -26.55 -4.98 -35.47
C GLN A 218 -26.03 -4.29 -36.75
N ASP A 219 -26.82 -4.39 -37.83
CA ASP A 219 -26.52 -3.77 -39.13
C ASP A 219 -27.02 -2.32 -39.19
N ILE A 220 -26.14 -1.38 -38.84
CA ILE A 220 -26.46 0.06 -38.80
C ILE A 220 -26.36 0.68 -40.21
N PRO A 221 -27.44 1.25 -40.77
CA PRO A 221 -27.38 1.98 -42.02
C PRO A 221 -26.76 3.37 -41.81
N VAL A 222 -25.69 3.68 -42.55
CA VAL A 222 -24.99 4.97 -42.46
C VAL A 222 -25.00 5.72 -43.80
N THR A 223 -24.92 7.05 -43.75
CA THR A 223 -24.76 7.88 -44.95
C THR A 223 -23.33 8.41 -45.04
N VAL A 224 -22.66 8.14 -46.15
CA VAL A 224 -21.30 8.61 -46.46
C VAL A 224 -21.38 9.85 -47.34
N TRP A 225 -20.70 10.91 -46.94
CA TRP A 225 -20.71 12.22 -47.59
C TRP A 225 -19.30 12.62 -48.06
N PHE A 226 -19.23 13.26 -49.24
CA PHE A 226 -18.03 13.93 -49.72
C PHE A 226 -18.39 15.22 -50.47
N GLU A 227 -17.69 16.31 -50.18
CA GLU A 227 -17.88 17.63 -50.80
C GLU A 227 -16.62 18.02 -51.60
N MET A 228 -16.76 18.18 -52.92
CA MET A 228 -15.67 18.66 -53.77
C MET A 228 -15.57 20.19 -53.72
N PRO A 229 -14.39 20.80 -53.48
CA PRO A 229 -14.24 22.25 -53.48
C PRO A 229 -14.62 22.88 -54.82
N ALA A 230 -15.28 24.04 -54.80
CA ALA A 230 -15.60 24.80 -56.01
C ALA A 230 -14.35 25.31 -56.78
N SER A 231 -13.18 25.31 -56.14
CA SER A 231 -11.89 25.70 -56.71
C SER A 231 -11.17 24.59 -57.49
N GLN A 232 -11.64 23.34 -57.41
CA GLN A 232 -10.97 22.18 -57.98
C GLN A 232 -11.55 21.79 -59.34
N PRO A 233 -10.73 21.37 -60.33
CA PRO A 233 -11.25 20.87 -61.60
C PRO A 233 -11.94 19.52 -61.44
N GLN A 234 -12.84 19.19 -62.37
CA GLN A 234 -13.54 17.90 -62.40
C GLN A 234 -12.53 16.74 -62.32
N GLY A 235 -12.72 15.85 -61.34
CA GLY A 235 -11.77 14.79 -61.03
C GLY A 235 -12.44 13.51 -60.54
N THR A 236 -11.70 12.40 -60.64
CA THR A 236 -12.11 11.11 -60.08
C THR A 236 -11.57 10.96 -58.65
N VAL A 237 -12.50 10.74 -57.72
CA VAL A 237 -12.28 10.64 -56.28
C VAL A 237 -12.57 9.22 -55.83
N ARG A 238 -11.75 8.68 -54.93
CA ARG A 238 -12.03 7.47 -54.18
C ARG A 238 -12.44 7.85 -52.77
N VAL A 239 -13.52 7.28 -52.25
CA VAL A 239 -13.97 7.43 -50.86
C VAL A 239 -14.06 6.04 -50.24
N LYS A 240 -13.56 5.85 -49.02
CA LYS A 240 -13.44 4.51 -48.40
C LYS A 240 -13.44 4.60 -46.88
N PHE A 241 -13.97 3.60 -46.18
CA PHE A 241 -13.65 3.38 -44.77
C PHE A 241 -12.20 2.92 -44.60
N CYS A 242 -11.51 3.42 -43.57
CA CYS A 242 -10.07 3.24 -43.38
C CYS A 242 -9.77 2.56 -42.02
N PRO A 243 -10.15 1.28 -41.84
CA PRO A 243 -10.14 0.57 -40.55
C PRO A 243 -8.74 0.28 -39.97
N SER A 244 -7.67 0.65 -40.67
CA SER A 244 -6.27 0.47 -40.24
C SER A 244 -5.65 1.75 -39.66
N ALA A 245 -6.49 2.68 -39.16
CA ALA A 245 -6.02 3.89 -38.49
C ALA A 245 -5.71 3.63 -37.01
N GLY A 246 -4.42 3.50 -36.69
CA GLY A 246 -3.89 3.68 -35.32
C GLY A 246 -3.76 2.44 -34.43
N PHE A 247 -4.58 1.40 -34.58
CA PHE A 247 -4.62 0.28 -33.61
C PHE A 247 -4.27 -1.08 -34.24
N SER A 248 -3.34 -1.81 -33.61
CA SER A 248 -2.95 -3.16 -34.02
C SER A 248 -3.94 -4.20 -33.50
N GLY A 249 -5.03 -4.41 -34.25
CA GLY A 249 -6.05 -5.41 -33.94
C GLY A 249 -6.97 -5.69 -35.12
N SER A 250 -7.95 -6.58 -34.94
CA SER A 250 -9.10 -6.59 -35.86
C SER A 250 -9.96 -5.36 -35.56
N PRO A 251 -10.47 -4.64 -36.59
CA PRO A 251 -11.23 -3.41 -36.34
C PRO A 251 -12.51 -3.70 -35.55
N PRO A 252 -12.93 -2.80 -34.63
CA PRO A 252 -14.12 -2.98 -33.80
C PRO A 252 -15.44 -2.91 -34.59
N PHE A 253 -15.36 -2.68 -35.91
CA PHE A 253 -16.48 -2.68 -36.83
C PHE A 253 -16.20 -3.45 -38.13
N GLN A 254 -17.27 -3.98 -38.70
CA GLN A 254 -17.33 -4.64 -40.01
C GLN A 254 -18.16 -3.80 -40.97
N ILE A 255 -17.69 -3.61 -42.20
CA ILE A 255 -18.50 -2.98 -43.25
C ILE A 255 -19.27 -4.06 -44.01
N VAL A 256 -20.60 -4.02 -43.92
CA VAL A 256 -21.48 -4.98 -44.58
C VAL A 256 -21.73 -4.51 -46.02
N GLY A 257 -21.12 -5.21 -46.98
CA GLY A 257 -21.27 -4.93 -48.40
C GLY A 257 -20.21 -3.97 -48.96
N THR A 258 -20.62 -2.76 -49.35
CA THR A 258 -19.74 -1.83 -50.09
C THR A 258 -18.96 -0.92 -49.14
N SER A 259 -17.62 -1.01 -49.19
CA SER A 259 -16.71 -0.22 -48.35
C SER A 259 -15.86 0.82 -49.10
N GLN A 260 -15.94 0.86 -50.44
CA GLN A 260 -15.22 1.82 -51.28
C GLN A 260 -16.09 2.27 -52.47
N TRP A 261 -16.06 3.57 -52.75
CA TRP A 261 -16.68 4.17 -53.92
C TRP A 261 -15.64 4.88 -54.78
N THR A 262 -15.90 4.96 -56.08
CA THR A 262 -15.10 5.77 -57.01
C THR A 262 -16.06 6.60 -57.86
N VAL A 263 -15.97 7.91 -57.74
CA VAL A 263 -16.92 8.87 -58.31
C VAL A 263 -16.18 9.96 -59.06
N THR A 264 -16.73 10.41 -60.19
CA THR A 264 -16.25 11.60 -60.89
C THR A 264 -17.17 12.76 -60.56
N LEU A 265 -16.62 13.83 -59.99
CA LEU A 265 -17.40 14.97 -59.48
C LEU A 265 -16.98 16.26 -60.18
N ALA A 266 -17.97 17.14 -60.39
CA ALA A 266 -17.76 18.49 -60.86
C ALA A 266 -17.35 19.44 -59.70
N PRO A 267 -16.77 20.62 -59.98
CA PRO A 267 -16.42 21.60 -58.94
C PRO A 267 -17.64 21.98 -58.11
N GLY A 268 -17.53 21.95 -56.78
CA GLY A 268 -18.63 22.29 -55.86
C GLY A 268 -19.72 21.23 -55.71
N GLN A 269 -19.53 20.03 -56.25
CA GLN A 269 -20.54 18.96 -56.19
C GLN A 269 -20.39 18.12 -54.90
N ILE A 270 -21.53 17.87 -54.25
CA ILE A 270 -21.65 16.92 -53.12
C ILE A 270 -21.99 15.52 -53.66
N TYR A 271 -21.31 14.52 -53.11
CA TYR A 271 -21.62 13.10 -53.28
C TYR A 271 -22.18 12.53 -51.98
N LYS A 272 -23.24 11.73 -52.09
CA LYS A 272 -23.80 10.96 -50.98
C LYS A 272 -24.01 9.51 -51.42
N THR A 273 -23.73 8.56 -50.53
CA THR A 273 -24.03 7.15 -50.72
C THR A 273 -24.39 6.51 -49.38
N LYS A 274 -25.12 5.39 -49.39
CA LYS A 274 -25.37 4.60 -48.19
C LYS A 274 -24.36 3.47 -48.05
N ALA A 275 -24.09 3.08 -46.81
CA ALA A 275 -23.36 1.88 -46.44
C ALA A 275 -24.03 1.24 -45.21
N THR A 276 -23.55 0.06 -44.81
CA THR A 276 -23.98 -0.60 -43.58
C THR A 276 -22.75 -0.96 -42.75
N VAL A 277 -22.78 -0.66 -41.47
CA VAL A 277 -21.69 -0.89 -40.51
C VAL A 277 -22.24 -1.73 -39.37
N ARG A 278 -21.46 -2.71 -38.92
CA ARG A 278 -21.77 -3.54 -37.74
C ARG A 278 -20.61 -3.47 -36.77
N PHE A 279 -20.81 -2.89 -35.60
CA PHE A 279 -19.82 -2.95 -34.53
C PHE A 279 -19.86 -4.33 -33.86
N VAL A 280 -18.72 -4.82 -33.38
CA VAL A 280 -18.56 -6.16 -32.77
C VAL A 280 -17.95 -6.11 -31.36
N GLN A 281 -17.75 -4.90 -30.84
CA GLN A 281 -17.27 -4.58 -29.50
C GLN A 281 -18.04 -3.35 -29.00
N THR A 282 -18.33 -3.29 -27.71
CA THR A 282 -18.95 -2.16 -27.01
C THR A 282 -17.92 -1.07 -26.66
N GLY A 283 -18.39 0.10 -26.23
CA GLY A 283 -17.58 1.29 -25.91
C GLY A 283 -17.47 2.32 -27.06
N ILE A 284 -16.67 3.37 -26.86
CA ILE A 284 -16.48 4.43 -27.87
C ILE A 284 -15.53 3.96 -28.97
N HIS A 285 -16.03 3.89 -30.21
CA HIS A 285 -15.26 3.45 -31.37
C HIS A 285 -15.22 4.53 -32.47
N SER A 286 -14.06 4.66 -33.12
CA SER A 286 -13.93 5.53 -34.29
C SER A 286 -14.43 4.83 -35.57
N LEU A 287 -15.16 5.56 -36.41
CA LEU A 287 -15.56 5.14 -37.75
C LEU A 287 -14.82 5.96 -38.83
N PRO A 288 -13.53 5.67 -39.08
CA PRO A 288 -12.68 6.48 -39.96
C PRO A 288 -13.02 6.33 -41.44
N LEU A 289 -13.08 7.46 -42.13
CA LEU A 289 -13.41 7.60 -43.54
C LEU A 289 -12.33 8.46 -44.23
N GLY A 290 -11.87 8.03 -45.40
CA GLY A 290 -10.87 8.77 -46.19
C GLY A 290 -11.36 9.08 -47.60
N ALA A 291 -10.84 10.15 -48.19
CA ALA A 291 -11.03 10.46 -49.60
C ALA A 291 -9.72 10.85 -50.30
N TYR A 292 -9.48 10.31 -51.50
CA TYR A 292 -8.26 10.51 -52.29
C TYR A 292 -8.54 10.72 -53.77
N SER A 293 -7.88 11.71 -54.37
CA SER A 293 -7.86 11.97 -55.81
C SER A 293 -6.47 11.66 -56.37
N SER A 294 -6.35 10.64 -57.21
CA SER A 294 -5.10 10.31 -57.90
C SER A 294 -4.73 11.32 -59.00
N GLY A 295 -5.69 12.15 -59.45
CA GLY A 295 -5.46 13.19 -60.47
C GLY A 295 -4.80 14.44 -59.89
N THR A 296 -5.28 14.90 -58.73
CA THR A 296 -4.70 16.06 -58.02
C THR A 296 -3.63 15.66 -56.99
N ARG A 297 -3.56 14.37 -56.62
CA ARG A 297 -2.71 13.80 -55.54
C ARG A 297 -3.02 14.40 -54.17
N GLN A 298 -4.31 14.67 -53.92
CA GLN A 298 -4.79 15.21 -52.66
C GLN A 298 -5.59 14.16 -51.90
N VAL A 299 -5.43 14.17 -50.57
CA VAL A 299 -6.07 13.26 -49.62
C VAL A 299 -6.58 14.03 -48.40
N LEU A 300 -7.67 13.55 -47.80
CA LEU A 300 -8.12 13.96 -46.47
C LEU A 300 -8.78 12.78 -45.74
N ASN A 301 -8.82 12.85 -44.41
CA ASN A 301 -9.63 11.98 -43.56
C ASN A 301 -10.81 12.74 -42.95
N GLY A 302 -11.68 11.97 -42.32
CA GLY A 302 -12.81 12.38 -41.51
C GLY A 302 -13.47 11.12 -40.95
N GLY A 303 -14.70 11.23 -40.47
CA GLY A 303 -15.40 10.15 -39.77
C GLY A 303 -16.14 10.71 -38.56
N GLN A 304 -16.52 9.84 -37.65
CA GLN A 304 -17.23 10.17 -36.41
C GLN A 304 -16.77 9.21 -35.30
N LEU A 305 -16.83 9.65 -34.04
CA LEU A 305 -16.84 8.75 -32.88
C LEU A 305 -18.26 8.23 -32.64
N VAL A 306 -18.38 6.99 -32.19
CA VAL A 306 -19.66 6.30 -32.02
C VAL A 306 -19.61 5.49 -30.74
N GLN A 307 -20.54 5.73 -29.82
CA GLN A 307 -20.74 4.92 -28.63
C GLN A 307 -21.47 3.63 -29.02
N VAL A 308 -20.89 2.48 -28.68
CA VAL A 308 -21.47 1.17 -28.99
C VAL A 308 -21.95 0.49 -27.72
N VAL A 309 -23.24 0.22 -27.63
CA VAL A 309 -23.90 -0.36 -26.44
C VAL A 309 -24.41 -1.78 -26.75
N GLU A 310 -24.60 -2.62 -25.73
CA GLU A 310 -25.36 -3.86 -25.94
C GLU A 310 -26.82 -3.50 -26.34
N PRO A 311 -27.45 -4.21 -27.30
CA PRO A 311 -28.85 -4.00 -27.59
C PRO A 311 -29.70 -4.38 -26.37
N SER A 312 -30.40 -3.40 -25.81
CA SER A 312 -31.37 -3.62 -24.74
C SER A 312 -32.37 -4.72 -25.14
N ILE A 313 -32.34 -5.83 -24.41
CA ILE A 313 -33.28 -6.93 -24.60
C ILE A 313 -34.65 -6.44 -24.13
N SER A 314 -35.62 -6.38 -25.03
CA SER A 314 -36.95 -5.94 -24.65
C SER A 314 -37.69 -7.01 -23.83
N ILE A 315 -38.00 -6.63 -22.58
CA ILE A 315 -39.01 -7.22 -21.69
C ILE A 315 -38.67 -8.64 -21.22
N GLY A 316 -37.96 -8.72 -20.09
CA GLY A 316 -37.61 -9.98 -19.40
C GLY A 316 -37.19 -9.80 -17.94
N ASP A 317 -36.56 -8.67 -17.63
CA ASP A 317 -36.56 -7.98 -16.32
C ASP A 317 -36.09 -6.55 -16.63
N ALA A 318 -36.83 -5.54 -16.16
CA ALA A 318 -36.39 -4.15 -16.26
C ALA A 318 -35.53 -3.84 -15.05
N GLY A 319 -34.27 -3.49 -15.26
CA GLY A 319 -33.49 -2.83 -14.23
C GLY A 319 -34.14 -1.49 -13.92
N ASN A 320 -34.71 -1.37 -12.72
CA ASN A 320 -35.06 -0.13 -12.02
C ASN A 320 -36.11 0.82 -12.62
N TRP A 321 -36.45 0.70 -13.91
CA TRP A 321 -37.58 1.40 -14.51
C TRP A 321 -38.91 0.78 -14.04
N VAL A 322 -39.57 1.48 -13.12
CA VAL A 322 -40.89 1.16 -12.57
C VAL A 322 -41.96 1.91 -13.36
N GLN A 323 -42.80 1.17 -14.07
CA GLN A 323 -43.99 1.72 -14.72
C GLN A 323 -45.03 2.14 -13.65
N ILE A 324 -45.34 3.44 -13.62
CA ILE A 324 -46.36 4.07 -12.78
C ILE A 324 -47.74 3.91 -13.40
N LEU A 325 -47.83 4.08 -14.73
CA LEU A 325 -49.05 3.96 -15.51
C LEU A 325 -48.73 3.47 -16.92
N PHE A 326 -49.55 2.56 -17.44
CA PHE A 326 -49.79 2.44 -18.87
C PHE A 326 -51.28 2.59 -19.16
N GLU A 327 -51.65 3.52 -20.02
CA GLU A 327 -53.02 3.74 -20.48
C GLU A 327 -53.08 3.79 -22.00
N GLY A 328 -53.68 2.75 -22.59
CA GLY A 328 -53.95 2.64 -24.02
C GLY A 328 -55.44 2.58 -24.34
N PHE A 329 -56.31 3.03 -23.42
CA PHE A 329 -57.75 3.24 -23.59
C PHE A 329 -58.63 2.04 -23.99
N GLU A 330 -58.06 0.85 -24.28
CA GLU A 330 -58.78 -0.41 -24.58
C GLU A 330 -59.63 -0.98 -23.41
N GLY A 331 -59.65 -0.30 -22.26
CA GLY A 331 -60.27 -0.76 -21.02
C GLY A 331 -61.66 -0.17 -20.75
N SER A 332 -62.02 -0.06 -19.48
CA SER A 332 -63.10 0.83 -19.03
C SER A 332 -62.44 2.04 -18.41
N TRP A 333 -62.54 3.20 -19.08
CA TRP A 333 -61.93 4.43 -18.65
C TRP A 333 -63.02 5.43 -18.18
N PRO A 334 -62.73 6.44 -17.34
CA PRO A 334 -61.52 6.63 -16.54
C PRO A 334 -61.31 5.51 -15.51
N GLY A 335 -60.08 4.99 -15.49
CA GLY A 335 -59.62 4.06 -14.47
C GLY A 335 -59.38 4.71 -13.10
N ALA A 336 -58.79 3.96 -12.17
CA ALA A 336 -58.34 4.53 -10.90
C ALA A 336 -57.19 5.54 -11.13
N GLY A 337 -57.16 6.63 -10.37
CA GLY A 337 -56.16 7.70 -10.52
C GLY A 337 -56.49 8.73 -11.60
N TRP A 338 -57.40 8.42 -12.52
CA TRP A 338 -57.89 9.36 -13.53
C TRP A 338 -59.02 10.25 -13.00
N SER A 339 -58.97 11.52 -13.37
CA SER A 339 -60.05 12.50 -13.18
C SER A 339 -60.22 13.35 -14.44
N ARG A 340 -61.42 13.90 -14.62
CA ARG A 340 -61.83 14.60 -15.83
C ARG A 340 -62.49 15.90 -15.47
N VAL A 341 -62.11 16.97 -16.15
CA VAL A 341 -62.55 18.32 -15.82
C VAL A 341 -62.99 19.03 -17.09
N ASP A 342 -64.23 19.51 -17.09
CA ASP A 342 -64.68 20.55 -18.01
C ASP A 342 -64.55 21.91 -17.28
N ALA A 343 -63.73 22.80 -17.83
CA ALA A 343 -63.57 24.18 -17.38
C ALA A 343 -63.91 25.19 -18.49
N SER A 344 -64.75 24.76 -19.44
CA SER A 344 -65.33 25.59 -20.49
C SER A 344 -66.43 26.50 -19.90
N ASP A 345 -66.53 27.74 -20.37
CA ASP A 345 -67.61 28.69 -19.98
C ASP A 345 -68.63 28.85 -21.13
N ASP A 346 -68.95 27.72 -21.79
CA ASP A 346 -69.85 27.64 -22.95
C ASP A 346 -71.27 27.17 -22.60
N GLY A 347 -71.47 26.66 -21.37
CA GLY A 347 -72.75 26.18 -20.85
C GLY A 347 -73.08 24.72 -21.18
N TYR A 348 -72.13 23.97 -21.76
CA TYR A 348 -72.24 22.53 -21.98
C TYR A 348 -71.51 21.76 -20.86
N GLU A 349 -71.44 20.44 -21.00
CA GLU A 349 -70.68 19.54 -20.13
C GLU A 349 -70.03 18.52 -21.05
N ARG A 350 -68.78 18.79 -21.43
CA ARG A 350 -67.95 17.97 -22.31
C ARG A 350 -66.58 17.75 -21.69
N TYR A 351 -66.12 16.52 -21.68
CA TYR A 351 -64.79 16.17 -21.22
C TYR A 351 -64.24 15.00 -22.03
N TRP A 352 -62.97 14.66 -21.80
CA TRP A 352 -62.29 13.53 -22.44
C TRP A 352 -63.04 12.21 -22.19
N ASP A 353 -63.16 11.34 -23.19
CA ASP A 353 -63.58 9.93 -23.09
C ASP A 353 -62.86 9.11 -24.18
N GLU A 354 -62.87 7.78 -24.04
CA GLU A 354 -62.46 6.88 -25.12
C GLU A 354 -63.38 7.01 -26.35
N ASP A 355 -62.81 7.05 -27.56
CA ASP A 355 -63.55 7.01 -28.83
C ASP A 355 -62.86 6.10 -29.87
N ASP A 356 -63.63 5.45 -30.76
CA ASP A 356 -63.15 4.45 -31.73
C ASP A 356 -62.95 5.00 -33.16
N TYR A 357 -63.08 6.32 -33.37
CA TYR A 357 -62.85 6.96 -34.67
C TYR A 357 -61.37 7.00 -35.09
N GLN A 358 -60.46 7.30 -34.16
CA GLN A 358 -59.01 7.28 -34.36
C GLN A 358 -58.32 6.60 -33.18
N ALA A 359 -57.39 5.68 -33.44
CA ALA A 359 -56.50 5.10 -32.44
C ALA A 359 -55.10 4.91 -33.02
N PHE A 360 -54.06 4.93 -32.18
CA PHE A 360 -52.69 4.61 -32.59
C PHE A 360 -52.46 3.10 -32.54
N ALA A 361 -52.94 2.46 -31.49
CA ALA A 361 -52.94 1.01 -31.32
C ALA A 361 -54.26 0.54 -30.71
N GLY A 362 -54.67 -0.69 -31.01
CA GLY A 362 -55.95 -1.21 -30.52
C GLY A 362 -57.15 -0.67 -31.28
N THR A 363 -58.12 -0.13 -30.54
CA THR A 363 -59.48 0.20 -30.98
C THR A 363 -59.90 1.61 -30.53
N TRP A 364 -59.41 2.08 -29.38
CA TRP A 364 -59.85 3.31 -28.73
C TRP A 364 -58.67 4.26 -28.46
N ALA A 365 -58.92 5.56 -28.50
CA ALA A 365 -58.02 6.57 -27.95
C ALA A 365 -58.82 7.69 -27.27
N ALA A 366 -58.16 8.55 -26.50
CA ALA A 366 -58.82 9.64 -25.81
C ALA A 366 -59.06 10.84 -26.75
N TRP A 367 -60.31 11.33 -26.77
CA TRP A 367 -60.72 12.55 -27.48
C TRP A 367 -61.41 13.54 -26.54
N PRO A 368 -61.12 14.86 -26.59
CA PRO A 368 -61.46 15.82 -25.53
C PRO A 368 -62.95 16.09 -25.29
N ALA A 369 -63.85 15.62 -26.19
CA ALA A 369 -65.27 15.95 -26.17
C ALA A 369 -66.22 14.73 -26.19
N ASN A 370 -65.74 13.48 -26.13
CA ASN A 370 -66.62 12.30 -26.18
C ASN A 370 -67.37 11.99 -24.88
N GLY A 371 -67.06 12.73 -23.81
CA GLY A 371 -67.59 12.47 -22.47
C GLY A 371 -68.49 13.59 -21.94
N GLY A 372 -69.44 13.22 -21.09
CA GLY A 372 -70.33 14.16 -20.40
C GLY A 372 -71.76 14.16 -20.93
N ALA A 373 -72.64 14.97 -20.32
CA ALA A 373 -74.04 15.04 -20.74
C ALA A 373 -74.25 15.63 -22.14
N HIS A 374 -73.23 16.26 -22.71
CA HIS A 374 -73.24 16.90 -24.03
C HIS A 374 -72.10 16.40 -24.95
N ALA A 375 -71.66 15.16 -24.71
CA ALA A 375 -70.68 14.43 -25.53
C ALA A 375 -70.97 14.50 -27.04
N MET A 376 -69.91 14.52 -27.84
CA MET A 376 -69.94 14.44 -29.30
C MET A 376 -69.19 13.19 -29.77
N TYR A 377 -69.67 12.56 -30.84
CA TYR A 377 -69.11 11.32 -31.40
C TYR A 377 -68.66 11.59 -32.85
N PRO A 378 -67.35 11.70 -33.12
CA PRO A 378 -66.85 11.97 -34.48
C PRO A 378 -67.07 10.77 -35.41
N GLN A 379 -67.53 10.99 -36.65
CA GLN A 379 -67.99 9.92 -37.55
C GLN A 379 -67.83 10.25 -39.06
N ALA A 380 -66.63 9.98 -39.61
CA ALA A 380 -66.27 10.11 -41.03
C ALA A 380 -67.42 10.40 -42.02
N GLY A 381 -67.66 11.69 -42.28
CA GLY A 381 -68.47 12.16 -43.41
C GLY A 381 -69.70 12.99 -43.07
N ASP A 382 -69.93 13.33 -41.79
CA ASP A 382 -70.90 14.34 -41.40
C ASP A 382 -70.17 15.66 -41.02
N GLU A 383 -70.13 16.61 -41.97
CA GLU A 383 -69.40 17.91 -41.92
C GLU A 383 -69.76 18.87 -40.74
N GLU A 384 -70.55 18.42 -39.76
CA GLU A 384 -70.93 19.20 -38.55
C GLU A 384 -70.54 18.50 -37.22
N ASP A 385 -70.14 17.22 -37.20
CA ASP A 385 -69.86 16.44 -35.98
C ASP A 385 -68.45 15.78 -35.93
N ASP A 386 -67.65 15.85 -37.01
CA ASP A 386 -66.30 15.24 -37.09
C ASP A 386 -65.19 16.02 -36.33
N ASP A 387 -65.43 17.31 -36.03
CA ASP A 387 -64.45 18.23 -35.43
C ASP A 387 -64.69 18.48 -33.93
N TYR A 388 -63.66 18.92 -33.21
CA TYR A 388 -63.83 19.33 -31.80
C TYR A 388 -64.74 20.56 -31.64
N PRO A 389 -65.52 20.66 -30.54
CA PRO A 389 -66.22 21.88 -30.19
C PRO A 389 -65.29 23.08 -29.96
N ARG A 390 -65.72 24.28 -30.37
CA ARG A 390 -65.12 25.56 -29.96
C ARG A 390 -65.38 25.92 -28.49
N ASN A 391 -64.59 26.83 -27.92
CA ASN A 391 -64.61 27.32 -26.53
C ASN A 391 -64.31 26.25 -25.46
N MET A 392 -63.63 25.17 -25.83
CA MET A 392 -63.29 24.10 -24.90
C MET A 392 -62.12 24.48 -24.00
N ASN A 393 -62.17 23.96 -22.78
CA ASN A 393 -61.08 24.03 -21.82
C ASN A 393 -61.14 22.79 -20.93
N THR A 394 -60.84 21.62 -21.50
CA THR A 394 -61.06 20.31 -20.87
C THR A 394 -59.75 19.62 -20.52
N ARG A 395 -59.74 18.85 -19.43
CA ARG A 395 -58.58 18.06 -18.99
C ARG A 395 -58.96 16.61 -18.72
N MET A 396 -58.08 15.70 -19.09
CA MET A 396 -57.89 14.44 -18.36
C MET A 396 -56.64 14.58 -17.49
N ILE A 397 -56.74 14.15 -16.23
CA ILE A 397 -55.70 14.33 -15.21
C ILE A 397 -55.45 12.99 -14.54
N PHE A 398 -54.21 12.53 -14.52
CA PHE A 398 -53.77 11.35 -13.78
C PHE A 398 -52.98 11.76 -12.54
N GLY A 399 -53.36 11.24 -11.36
CA GLY A 399 -52.59 11.36 -10.12
C GLY A 399 -53.45 11.45 -8.84
N PRO A 400 -52.82 11.57 -7.66
CA PRO A 400 -51.37 11.68 -7.49
C PRO A 400 -50.64 10.36 -7.74
N PHE A 401 -49.43 10.46 -8.25
CA PHE A 401 -48.43 9.39 -8.23
C PHE A 401 -47.16 9.86 -7.48
N ASP A 402 -46.29 8.91 -7.16
CA ASP A 402 -45.19 9.07 -6.20
C ASP A 402 -43.84 8.98 -6.91
N LEU A 403 -43.07 10.08 -6.86
CA LEU A 403 -41.69 10.20 -7.35
C LEU A 403 -40.68 10.40 -6.20
N SER A 404 -41.05 10.12 -4.94
CA SER A 404 -40.20 10.41 -3.77
C SER A 404 -38.95 9.53 -3.62
N ASP A 405 -38.88 8.45 -4.39
CA ASP A 405 -37.81 7.46 -4.52
C ASP A 405 -37.27 7.38 -5.97
N ALA A 406 -37.64 8.32 -6.84
CA ALA A 406 -37.18 8.35 -8.23
C ALA A 406 -35.84 9.08 -8.37
N GLU A 407 -35.02 8.70 -9.34
CA GLU A 407 -33.85 9.47 -9.82
C GLU A 407 -34.02 9.99 -11.25
N LEU A 408 -34.91 9.37 -12.03
CA LEU A 408 -35.40 9.87 -13.31
C LEU A 408 -36.90 9.60 -13.39
N ALA A 409 -37.64 10.43 -14.09
CA ALA A 409 -39.04 10.17 -14.36
C ALA A 409 -39.45 10.71 -15.72
N GLU A 410 -40.20 9.94 -16.49
CA GLU A 410 -40.62 10.32 -17.83
C GLU A 410 -42.08 9.97 -18.10
N VAL A 411 -42.68 10.72 -19.03
CA VAL A 411 -43.94 10.36 -19.66
C VAL A 411 -43.75 10.32 -21.17
N THR A 412 -44.15 9.21 -21.78
CA THR A 412 -44.33 9.09 -23.23
C THR A 412 -45.80 8.94 -23.58
N PHE A 413 -46.21 9.43 -24.75
CA PHE A 413 -47.55 9.20 -25.27
C PHE A 413 -47.61 9.37 -26.79
N SER A 414 -48.54 8.67 -27.42
CA SER A 414 -48.84 8.84 -28.84
C SER A 414 -49.85 9.97 -29.04
N LEU A 415 -49.56 10.84 -29.99
CA LEU A 415 -50.34 12.05 -30.26
C LEU A 415 -50.58 12.22 -31.77
N LEU A 416 -51.85 12.39 -32.14
CA LEU A 416 -52.31 12.86 -33.45
C LEU A 416 -53.10 14.14 -33.23
N TYR A 417 -52.74 15.23 -33.91
CA TYR A 417 -53.47 16.49 -33.82
C TYR A 417 -53.56 17.23 -35.15
N GLU A 418 -54.76 17.72 -35.40
CA GLU A 418 -55.08 18.75 -36.37
C GLU A 418 -55.93 19.77 -35.61
N THR A 419 -55.44 21.01 -35.48
CA THR A 419 -55.98 22.07 -34.61
C THR A 419 -55.75 23.43 -35.26
N GLU A 420 -56.50 24.47 -34.88
CA GLU A 420 -56.22 25.82 -35.37
C GLU A 420 -54.86 26.32 -34.88
N ASN A 421 -53.96 26.58 -35.84
CA ASN A 421 -52.56 26.90 -35.58
C ASN A 421 -52.40 28.20 -34.77
N ASP A 422 -51.77 28.09 -33.61
CA ASP A 422 -51.52 29.14 -32.59
C ASP A 422 -52.78 29.62 -31.84
N HIS A 423 -53.94 29.00 -32.06
CA HIS A 423 -55.21 29.32 -31.40
C HIS A 423 -55.67 28.18 -30.48
N ASP A 424 -55.80 26.99 -31.06
CA ASP A 424 -56.26 25.78 -30.39
C ASP A 424 -55.08 24.84 -30.15
N TYR A 425 -55.05 24.18 -28.99
CA TYR A 425 -53.88 23.40 -28.60
C TYR A 425 -54.19 22.30 -27.59
N LEU A 426 -53.41 21.23 -27.70
CA LEU A 426 -53.14 20.31 -26.59
C LEU A 426 -51.97 20.87 -25.78
N ALA A 427 -52.09 20.88 -24.45
CA ALA A 427 -50.97 21.10 -23.53
C ALA A 427 -50.82 19.91 -22.59
N LEU A 428 -49.59 19.46 -22.38
CA LEU A 428 -49.21 18.61 -21.26
C LEU A 428 -48.87 19.54 -20.10
N GLU A 429 -49.55 19.37 -18.98
CA GLU A 429 -49.32 20.14 -17.76
C GLU A 429 -49.01 19.20 -16.57
N ILE A 430 -48.26 19.68 -15.58
CA ILE A 430 -47.87 18.96 -14.35
C ILE A 430 -48.23 19.75 -13.10
N SER A 431 -48.48 19.08 -11.96
CA SER A 431 -48.80 19.73 -10.68
C SER A 431 -48.29 18.94 -9.48
N GLN A 432 -47.84 19.64 -8.43
CA GLN A 432 -47.49 19.10 -7.11
C GLN A 432 -48.67 19.12 -6.11
N ASN A 433 -49.86 19.57 -6.55
CA ASN A 433 -51.01 19.72 -5.65
C ASN A 433 -52.38 19.44 -6.29
N GLY A 434 -52.40 18.95 -7.53
CA GLY A 434 -53.61 18.63 -8.29
C GLY A 434 -54.50 19.83 -8.63
N THR A 435 -54.03 21.08 -8.47
CA THR A 435 -54.84 22.30 -8.70
C THR A 435 -54.11 23.39 -9.47
N ASN A 436 -52.82 23.62 -9.21
CA ASN A 436 -51.98 24.56 -9.95
C ASN A 436 -51.15 23.77 -10.96
N PHE A 437 -51.42 23.93 -12.24
CA PHE A 437 -50.78 23.19 -13.32
C PHE A 437 -49.78 24.06 -14.09
N THR A 438 -48.57 23.54 -14.30
CA THR A 438 -47.48 24.14 -15.07
C THR A 438 -47.37 23.43 -16.41
N GLU A 439 -47.27 24.15 -17.52
CA GLU A 439 -47.16 23.57 -18.87
C GLU A 439 -45.74 23.01 -19.11
N LEU A 440 -45.64 21.72 -19.48
CA LEU A 440 -44.41 21.05 -19.90
C LEU A 440 -44.24 21.07 -21.43
N GLY A 441 -45.34 21.00 -22.18
CA GLY A 441 -45.32 20.94 -23.64
C GLY A 441 -46.65 21.37 -24.24
N ARG A 442 -46.62 21.87 -25.48
CA ARG A 442 -47.79 22.36 -26.21
C ARG A 442 -47.71 22.00 -27.69
N TRP A 443 -48.83 21.55 -28.24
CA TRP A 443 -49.00 21.17 -29.63
C TRP A 443 -50.19 21.90 -30.24
N SER A 444 -49.97 22.57 -31.36
CA SER A 444 -50.96 23.37 -32.09
C SER A 444 -50.68 23.33 -33.58
N GLY A 445 -51.70 23.54 -34.40
CA GLY A 445 -51.61 23.49 -35.86
C GLY A 445 -51.82 22.09 -36.42
N ASN A 446 -51.19 21.83 -37.57
CA ASN A 446 -51.48 20.68 -38.42
C ASN A 446 -50.19 19.96 -38.86
N ILE A 447 -49.99 18.73 -38.36
CA ILE A 447 -48.93 17.81 -38.81
C ILE A 447 -49.41 16.80 -39.87
N GLY A 448 -50.27 17.25 -40.78
CA GLY A 448 -50.65 16.51 -41.99
C GLY A 448 -51.59 15.33 -41.76
N SER A 449 -52.64 15.55 -40.96
CA SER A 449 -53.93 14.81 -40.88
C SER A 449 -53.97 13.27 -40.90
N THR A 450 -52.84 12.55 -40.83
CA THR A 450 -52.78 11.09 -41.03
C THR A 450 -51.65 10.37 -40.28
N SER A 451 -50.88 11.06 -39.45
CA SER A 451 -49.65 10.51 -38.84
C SER A 451 -49.57 10.80 -37.34
N TRP A 452 -49.72 9.74 -36.55
CA TRP A 452 -49.41 9.75 -35.12
C TRP A 452 -47.92 9.99 -34.86
N THR A 453 -47.61 10.67 -33.76
CA THR A 453 -46.25 11.01 -33.33
C THR A 453 -46.07 10.68 -31.85
N SER A 454 -44.94 10.05 -31.50
CA SER A 454 -44.60 9.84 -30.08
C SER A 454 -44.06 11.13 -29.48
N GLN A 455 -44.57 11.49 -28.30
CA GLN A 455 -44.08 12.58 -27.46
C GLN A 455 -43.35 11.98 -26.26
N LEU A 456 -42.32 12.69 -25.79
CA LEU A 456 -41.56 12.39 -24.58
C LEU A 456 -41.42 13.69 -23.79
N ALA A 457 -41.67 13.64 -22.49
CA ALA A 457 -41.36 14.71 -21.55
C ALA A 457 -40.75 14.11 -20.28
N TYR A 458 -39.60 14.63 -19.88
CA TYR A 458 -38.98 14.32 -18.59
C TYR A 458 -39.65 15.12 -17.47
N LEU A 459 -39.69 14.55 -16.28
CA LEU A 459 -40.37 15.07 -15.10
C LEU A 459 -39.38 15.46 -13.99
N ASP A 460 -38.11 15.64 -14.34
CA ASP A 460 -36.97 15.66 -13.41
C ASP A 460 -37.09 16.77 -12.34
N ASP A 461 -37.64 17.93 -12.71
CA ASP A 461 -37.99 19.04 -11.80
C ASP A 461 -38.96 18.65 -10.65
N TYR A 462 -39.55 17.45 -10.70
CA TYR A 462 -40.57 16.93 -9.77
C TYR A 462 -40.14 15.62 -9.09
N ILE A 463 -38.88 15.19 -9.28
CA ILE A 463 -38.24 14.12 -8.50
C ILE A 463 -38.26 14.48 -7.01
N GLY A 464 -38.39 13.47 -6.14
CA GLY A 464 -38.49 13.64 -4.69
C GLY A 464 -39.89 14.03 -4.20
N ASP A 465 -40.85 14.32 -5.09
CA ASP A 465 -42.22 14.67 -4.71
C ASP A 465 -43.13 13.42 -4.59
N PRO A 466 -43.71 13.15 -3.40
CA PRO A 466 -44.62 12.01 -3.20
C PRO A 466 -46.05 12.25 -3.75
N SER A 467 -46.30 13.35 -4.47
CA SER A 467 -47.64 13.73 -4.94
C SER A 467 -47.61 14.56 -6.22
N VAL A 468 -47.38 13.88 -7.35
CA VAL A 468 -47.35 14.50 -8.69
C VAL A 468 -48.61 14.14 -9.49
N TRP A 469 -49.12 15.09 -10.27
CA TRP A 469 -50.22 14.91 -11.21
C TRP A 469 -49.80 15.35 -12.61
N LEU A 470 -50.15 14.58 -13.64
CA LEU A 470 -50.07 14.99 -15.05
C LEU A 470 -51.46 15.26 -15.62
N ALA A 471 -51.57 16.23 -16.52
CA ALA A 471 -52.80 16.60 -17.19
C ALA A 471 -52.59 16.82 -18.69
N TRP A 472 -53.47 16.22 -19.50
CA TRP A 472 -53.61 16.53 -20.92
C TRP A 472 -54.78 17.49 -21.05
N ARG A 473 -54.48 18.74 -21.36
CA ARG A 473 -55.44 19.82 -21.49
C ARG A 473 -55.67 20.13 -22.95
N PHE A 474 -56.92 20.01 -23.41
CA PHE A 474 -57.32 20.62 -24.67
C PHE A 474 -57.93 22.01 -24.41
N PHE A 475 -57.55 22.97 -25.25
CA PHE A 475 -58.13 24.30 -25.30
C PHE A 475 -58.51 24.64 -26.75
N SER A 476 -59.73 25.12 -26.95
CA SER A 476 -60.15 25.74 -28.21
C SER A 476 -60.76 27.12 -27.99
N ASP A 477 -60.53 28.04 -28.92
CA ASP A 477 -60.97 29.44 -28.82
C ASP A 477 -62.42 29.64 -29.30
N SER A 478 -62.87 30.88 -29.46
CA SER A 478 -64.26 31.22 -29.79
C SER A 478 -64.61 31.30 -31.28
N ASP A 479 -63.64 31.12 -32.19
CA ASP A 479 -63.82 31.27 -33.64
C ASP A 479 -64.62 30.09 -34.24
N THR A 480 -64.58 30.01 -35.56
CA THR A 480 -65.39 29.14 -36.44
C THR A 480 -64.55 28.08 -37.13
N ILE A 481 -63.25 28.02 -36.81
CA ILE A 481 -62.30 27.05 -37.33
C ILE A 481 -62.11 26.00 -36.24
N VAL A 482 -62.36 24.74 -36.60
CA VAL A 482 -62.23 23.54 -35.77
C VAL A 482 -61.75 22.40 -36.69
N TYR A 483 -61.26 21.30 -36.11
CA TYR A 483 -60.62 20.20 -36.82
C TYR A 483 -60.78 18.86 -36.07
N ASP A 484 -60.34 17.74 -36.65
CA ASP A 484 -60.47 16.38 -36.07
C ASP A 484 -59.84 16.19 -34.67
N GLY A 485 -58.73 16.86 -34.32
CA GLY A 485 -57.85 16.50 -33.19
C GLY A 485 -57.75 17.55 -32.08
N PRO A 486 -57.26 17.20 -30.87
CA PRO A 486 -56.27 16.17 -30.62
C PRO A 486 -56.83 14.80 -30.20
N TRP A 487 -56.01 13.79 -30.47
CA TRP A 487 -56.18 12.39 -30.08
C TRP A 487 -54.94 11.95 -29.30
N VAL A 488 -55.13 11.32 -28.14
CA VAL A 488 -54.04 10.85 -27.25
C VAL A 488 -54.21 9.36 -26.98
N ASP A 489 -53.14 8.59 -27.14
CA ASP A 489 -53.12 7.13 -26.98
C ASP A 489 -51.77 6.65 -26.40
N ASN A 490 -51.72 5.42 -25.87
CA ASN A 490 -50.54 4.78 -25.28
C ASN A 490 -49.71 5.70 -24.39
N ILE A 491 -50.33 6.24 -23.34
CA ILE A 491 -49.64 7.00 -22.28
C ILE A 491 -48.87 6.00 -21.40
N ASP A 492 -47.56 6.16 -21.31
CA ASP A 492 -46.68 5.40 -20.40
C ASP A 492 -45.96 6.39 -19.49
N ILE A 493 -46.15 6.26 -18.18
CA ILE A 493 -45.44 7.05 -17.15
C ILE A 493 -44.53 6.09 -16.41
N GLN A 494 -43.23 6.38 -16.38
CA GLN A 494 -42.23 5.54 -15.73
C GLN A 494 -41.32 6.37 -14.83
N LYS A 495 -40.76 5.74 -13.79
CA LYS A 495 -39.67 6.29 -12.98
C LYS A 495 -38.52 5.30 -12.88
N TYR A 496 -37.30 5.80 -12.78
CA TYR A 496 -36.13 5.02 -12.42
C TYR A 496 -35.90 5.10 -10.91
N VAL A 497 -35.69 3.98 -10.24
CA VAL A 497 -35.37 3.90 -8.81
C VAL A 497 -34.04 3.16 -8.67
N HIS A 498 -32.97 3.86 -8.28
CA HIS A 498 -31.66 3.22 -8.10
C HIS A 498 -31.73 2.13 -7.00
N GLY A 499 -30.85 1.13 -7.08
CA GLY A 499 -30.54 0.24 -5.97
C GLY A 499 -29.18 0.54 -5.36
N ASP A 500 -28.70 -0.40 -4.55
CA ASP A 500 -27.35 -0.36 -4.00
C ASP A 500 -26.45 -1.36 -4.74
N VAL A 501 -25.16 -1.03 -4.87
CA VAL A 501 -24.11 -1.98 -5.22
C VAL A 501 -23.24 -2.28 -4.01
N GLN A 502 -23.03 -3.57 -3.73
CA GLN A 502 -22.03 -4.06 -2.80
C GLN A 502 -20.81 -4.55 -3.58
N VAL A 503 -19.69 -3.84 -3.44
CA VAL A 503 -18.42 -4.22 -4.08
C VAL A 503 -17.61 -5.11 -3.15
N THR A 504 -17.15 -6.24 -3.68
CA THR A 504 -16.30 -7.21 -2.99
C THR A 504 -15.20 -7.69 -3.93
N GLY A 505 -14.21 -8.42 -3.42
CA GLY A 505 -13.26 -9.13 -4.27
C GLY A 505 -12.12 -9.75 -3.48
N THR A 506 -11.24 -10.42 -4.21
CA THR A 506 -10.03 -11.05 -3.69
C THR A 506 -8.82 -10.58 -4.48
N VAL A 507 -7.76 -10.18 -3.78
CA VAL A 507 -6.46 -9.92 -4.38
C VAL A 507 -5.52 -11.09 -4.10
N THR A 508 -4.95 -11.64 -5.15
CA THR A 508 -3.88 -12.63 -5.09
C THR A 508 -2.66 -12.15 -5.86
N PHE A 509 -1.51 -12.75 -5.58
CA PHE A 509 -0.30 -12.56 -6.37
C PHE A 509 0.31 -13.93 -6.71
N ASN A 510 1.00 -13.99 -7.84
CA ASN A 510 1.92 -15.08 -8.09
C ASN A 510 3.21 -14.81 -7.33
N ASP A 511 3.61 -15.76 -6.48
CA ASP A 511 4.83 -15.72 -5.70
C ASP A 511 6.08 -15.74 -6.61
N ILE A 512 7.25 -15.40 -6.05
CA ILE A 512 8.55 -15.46 -6.75
C ILE A 512 9.02 -16.90 -7.03
N ASP A 513 8.35 -17.90 -6.43
CA ASP A 513 8.75 -19.30 -6.52
C ASP A 513 8.72 -19.86 -7.97
N PRO A 514 9.58 -20.84 -8.31
CA PRO A 514 9.58 -21.46 -9.64
C PRO A 514 8.28 -22.22 -9.97
N GLY A 515 7.43 -22.48 -8.96
CA GLY A 515 6.10 -23.07 -9.11
C GLY A 515 5.03 -22.07 -9.58
N ASN A 516 5.29 -20.76 -9.47
CA ASN A 516 4.33 -19.69 -9.73
C ASN A 516 3.05 -19.89 -8.89
N THR A 517 3.25 -20.19 -7.61
CA THR A 517 2.22 -20.43 -6.60
C THR A 517 1.38 -19.18 -6.42
N ILE A 518 0.06 -19.33 -6.25
CA ILE A 518 -0.87 -18.20 -6.06
C ILE A 518 -1.09 -18.04 -4.55
N MET A 519 -0.75 -16.85 -4.05
CA MET A 519 -0.84 -16.48 -2.63
C MET A 519 -1.85 -15.33 -2.45
N PRO A 520 -2.59 -15.28 -1.32
CA PRO A 520 -3.46 -14.16 -1.00
C PRO A 520 -2.63 -12.90 -0.66
N ALA A 521 -3.02 -11.74 -1.20
CA ALA A 521 -2.34 -10.48 -0.93
C ALA A 521 -2.96 -9.80 0.30
N GLN A 522 -2.34 -9.97 1.46
CA GLN A 522 -2.89 -9.60 2.76
C GLN A 522 -2.54 -8.15 3.14
N SER A 523 -3.37 -7.52 3.98
CA SER A 523 -3.14 -6.20 4.58
C SER A 523 -2.95 -5.04 3.60
N LEU A 524 -3.30 -5.19 2.32
CA LEU A 524 -3.29 -4.11 1.33
C LEU A 524 -4.42 -3.13 1.64
N LYS A 525 -4.13 -1.83 1.57
CA LYS A 525 -5.15 -0.77 1.50
C LYS A 525 -5.90 -0.92 0.17
N ALA A 526 -7.21 -1.13 0.22
CA ALA A 526 -8.09 -1.23 -0.93
C ALA A 526 -9.01 0.00 -0.97
N THR A 527 -8.91 0.83 -2.00
CA THR A 527 -9.72 2.04 -2.17
C THR A 527 -10.65 1.88 -3.37
N LEU A 528 -11.95 2.06 -3.15
CA LEU A 528 -12.98 2.07 -4.20
C LEU A 528 -13.08 3.47 -4.79
N TYR A 529 -13.13 3.56 -6.12
CA TYR A 529 -13.23 4.80 -6.87
C TYR A 529 -14.42 4.79 -7.82
N GLU A 530 -14.96 5.99 -8.01
CA GLU A 530 -15.82 6.38 -9.13
C GLU A 530 -14.90 6.81 -10.31
N TRP A 531 -15.32 6.62 -11.56
CA TRP A 531 -14.58 7.07 -12.75
C TRP A 531 -15.25 8.23 -13.49
N ASP A 532 -14.82 9.45 -13.16
CA ASP A 532 -15.23 10.65 -13.88
C ASP A 532 -14.64 10.74 -15.31
N LEU A 533 -15.46 11.19 -16.26
CA LEU A 533 -15.04 11.45 -17.65
C LEU A 533 -14.00 12.57 -17.82
N ASP A 534 -13.88 13.47 -16.85
CA ASP A 534 -12.87 14.54 -16.85
C ASP A 534 -11.52 14.09 -16.27
N GLY A 535 -11.48 12.90 -15.66
CA GLY A 535 -10.32 12.26 -15.06
C GLY A 535 -10.10 12.58 -13.57
N SER A 536 -11.08 13.14 -12.85
CA SER A 536 -10.96 13.48 -11.42
C SER A 536 -11.46 12.45 -10.41
N SER A 537 -11.47 11.16 -10.76
CA SER A 537 -11.91 10.01 -9.94
C SER A 537 -11.77 10.20 -8.43
N GLU A 538 -12.89 10.42 -7.74
CA GLU A 538 -12.91 10.57 -6.28
C GLU A 538 -12.98 9.21 -5.53
N PRO A 539 -12.28 9.07 -4.39
CA PRO A 539 -12.33 7.85 -3.57
C PRO A 539 -13.63 7.79 -2.75
N ILE A 540 -14.36 6.68 -2.88
CA ILE A 540 -15.66 6.44 -2.21
C ILE A 540 -15.46 5.89 -0.78
N GLU A 541 -14.70 4.80 -0.64
CA GLU A 541 -14.43 4.12 0.63
C GLU A 541 -13.06 3.42 0.56
N THR A 542 -12.39 3.30 1.71
CA THR A 542 -11.15 2.54 1.86
C THR A 542 -11.33 1.44 2.91
N VAL A 543 -10.96 0.21 2.56
CA VAL A 543 -10.89 -0.97 3.43
C VAL A 543 -9.52 -1.63 3.32
N TYR A 544 -9.29 -2.74 4.02
CA TYR A 544 -8.03 -3.49 3.96
C TYR A 544 -8.28 -4.97 3.66
N THR A 545 -7.40 -5.61 2.90
CA THR A 545 -7.52 -7.04 2.60
C THR A 545 -7.21 -7.90 3.83
N ASN A 546 -7.99 -8.96 4.02
CA ASN A 546 -7.80 -9.90 5.14
C ASN A 546 -6.73 -10.97 4.81
N ILE A 547 -6.57 -11.97 5.69
CA ILE A 547 -5.64 -13.10 5.52
C ILE A 547 -5.87 -13.95 4.26
N ASP A 548 -7.10 -13.96 3.72
CA ASP A 548 -7.46 -14.64 2.47
C ASP A 548 -7.29 -13.73 1.25
N GLY A 549 -6.79 -12.50 1.42
CA GLY A 549 -6.71 -11.46 0.37
C GLY A 549 -8.07 -10.86 0.01
N TYR A 550 -9.12 -11.20 0.77
CA TYR A 550 -10.50 -10.77 0.53
C TYR A 550 -10.77 -9.39 1.14
N TYR A 551 -11.56 -8.59 0.42
CA TYR A 551 -12.07 -7.31 0.88
C TYR A 551 -13.56 -7.15 0.52
N SER A 552 -14.27 -6.33 1.30
CA SER A 552 -15.65 -5.94 1.05
C SER A 552 -15.82 -4.48 1.44
N PHE A 553 -16.37 -3.69 0.53
CA PHE A 553 -16.88 -2.36 0.82
C PHE A 553 -18.28 -2.45 1.43
N SER A 554 -18.73 -1.36 2.03
CA SER A 554 -20.11 -1.12 2.41
C SER A 554 -20.98 -1.04 1.13
N PRO A 555 -22.26 -1.42 1.17
CA PRO A 555 -23.17 -1.13 0.04
C PRO A 555 -23.28 0.38 -0.19
N ILE A 556 -23.14 0.80 -1.44
CA ILE A 556 -23.24 2.20 -1.87
C ILE A 556 -24.40 2.37 -2.85
N THR A 557 -25.04 3.55 -2.82
CA THR A 557 -26.02 3.98 -3.83
C THR A 557 -25.41 3.88 -5.22
N ASN A 558 -26.02 3.10 -6.11
CA ASN A 558 -25.52 2.88 -7.47
C ASN A 558 -26.00 4.00 -8.42
N TRP A 559 -25.66 5.25 -8.12
CA TRP A 559 -26.08 6.43 -8.90
C TRP A 559 -25.12 7.61 -8.78
N GLU A 560 -24.80 8.25 -9.90
CA GLU A 560 -24.04 9.50 -10.04
C GLU A 560 -24.96 10.66 -10.50
N ASP A 561 -24.73 11.84 -9.92
CA ASP A 561 -25.38 13.12 -10.28
C ASP A 561 -24.37 14.28 -10.13
N ASP A 562 -23.17 14.11 -10.72
CA ASP A 562 -22.12 15.15 -10.72
C ASP A 562 -22.44 16.27 -11.75
N GLY A 563 -23.31 15.96 -12.72
CA GLY A 563 -23.75 16.84 -13.79
C GLY A 563 -22.89 16.78 -15.07
N VAL A 564 -21.87 15.94 -15.11
CA VAL A 564 -21.11 15.55 -16.32
C VAL A 564 -21.62 14.22 -16.85
N ASN A 565 -21.84 13.26 -15.95
CA ASN A 565 -22.53 12.00 -16.19
C ASN A 565 -23.76 11.91 -15.26
N ILE A 566 -24.76 11.12 -15.69
CA ILE A 566 -25.96 10.83 -14.91
C ILE A 566 -26.34 9.38 -15.22
N GLY A 567 -26.24 8.50 -14.24
CA GLY A 567 -26.36 7.06 -14.47
C GLY A 567 -25.90 6.18 -13.31
N PRO A 568 -25.78 4.86 -13.54
CA PRO A 568 -25.15 3.94 -12.59
C PRO A 568 -23.62 4.10 -12.61
N LEU A 569 -22.99 3.94 -11.45
CA LEU A 569 -21.57 4.26 -11.23
C LEU A 569 -20.60 3.50 -12.16
N ASP A 570 -19.47 4.13 -12.50
CA ASP A 570 -18.37 3.54 -13.27
C ASP A 570 -17.22 3.13 -12.32
N LEU A 571 -17.28 1.92 -11.73
CA LEU A 571 -16.45 1.55 -10.58
C LEU A 571 -15.12 0.85 -10.91
N PHE A 572 -14.08 1.19 -10.15
CA PHE A 572 -12.82 0.43 -10.06
C PHE A 572 -12.23 0.44 -8.64
N VAL A 573 -11.32 -0.48 -8.36
CA VAL A 573 -10.60 -0.56 -7.07
C VAL A 573 -9.10 -0.46 -7.30
N GLU A 574 -8.44 0.31 -6.45
CA GLU A 574 -6.99 0.39 -6.33
C GLU A 574 -6.53 -0.31 -5.04
N TRP A 575 -5.39 -0.99 -5.11
CA TRP A 575 -4.76 -1.65 -3.98
C TRP A 575 -3.32 -1.17 -3.81
N GLU A 576 -3.05 -0.51 -2.68
CA GLU A 576 -1.78 0.13 -2.37
C GLU A 576 -0.98 -0.72 -1.36
N THR A 577 0.35 -0.81 -1.53
CA THR A 577 1.27 -1.53 -0.62
C THR A 577 1.54 -0.73 0.66
N ILE A 578 0.48 -0.47 1.43
CA ILE A 578 0.47 0.28 2.69
C ILE A 578 -0.59 -0.28 3.67
N THR A 579 -0.33 -0.21 4.98
CA THR A 579 -1.21 -0.72 6.05
C THR A 579 -1.89 0.41 6.87
N GLN A 580 -2.87 0.06 7.75
CA GLN A 580 -3.65 1.04 8.53
C GLN A 580 -3.17 1.27 9.98
N THR A 581 -2.13 0.57 10.42
CA THR A 581 -1.81 0.39 11.85
C THR A 581 -0.85 1.46 12.39
N SER A 582 -0.79 1.63 13.72
CA SER A 582 0.18 2.54 14.36
C SER A 582 1.64 2.14 14.14
N SER A 583 1.89 0.87 13.86
CA SER A 583 3.03 0.42 13.04
C SER A 583 2.66 0.48 11.56
N LEU A 584 3.11 1.52 10.86
CA LEU A 584 3.00 1.65 9.41
C LEU A 584 3.95 0.67 8.72
N ARG A 585 3.47 -0.04 7.70
CA ARG A 585 4.31 -0.82 6.78
C ARG A 585 3.99 -0.37 5.36
N GLU A 586 5.00 0.04 4.62
CA GLU A 586 4.82 0.51 3.24
C GLU A 586 5.98 0.09 2.32
N VAL A 587 5.67 -0.19 1.05
CA VAL A 587 6.65 -0.33 -0.03
C VAL A 587 6.48 0.82 -1.02
N THR A 588 7.57 1.52 -1.30
CA THR A 588 7.60 2.73 -2.12
C THR A 588 8.71 2.68 -3.18
N ASP A 589 8.62 3.55 -4.19
CA ASP A 589 9.71 3.81 -5.12
C ASP A 589 10.81 4.70 -4.49
N LEU A 590 11.85 5.05 -5.27
CA LEU A 590 12.92 5.94 -4.80
C LEU A 590 12.51 7.43 -4.70
N ASN A 591 11.27 7.77 -5.04
CA ASN A 591 10.68 9.10 -4.86
C ASN A 591 9.62 9.10 -3.74
N ASN A 592 9.50 8.01 -2.96
CA ASN A 592 8.49 7.75 -1.93
C ASN A 592 7.05 7.64 -2.45
N ASN A 593 6.84 7.29 -3.73
CA ASN A 593 5.52 6.92 -4.24
C ASN A 593 5.18 5.48 -3.81
N ILE A 594 4.01 5.26 -3.22
CA ILE A 594 3.53 3.91 -2.85
C ILE A 594 3.21 3.10 -4.11
N TYR A 595 3.58 1.82 -4.13
CA TYR A 595 3.19 0.93 -5.23
C TYR A 595 1.71 0.56 -5.15
N TRP A 596 1.03 0.62 -6.29
CA TRP A 596 -0.39 0.28 -6.39
C TRP A 596 -0.71 -0.62 -7.58
N PHE A 597 -1.83 -1.33 -7.47
CA PHE A 597 -2.40 -2.19 -8.49
C PHE A 597 -3.88 -1.84 -8.66
N GLN A 598 -4.42 -1.93 -9.87
CA GLN A 598 -5.82 -1.55 -10.15
C GLN A 598 -6.63 -2.69 -10.77
N SER A 599 -7.94 -2.71 -10.51
CA SER A 599 -8.91 -3.57 -11.20
C SER A 599 -9.04 -3.16 -12.68
N LEU A 600 -9.94 -3.81 -13.41
CA LEU A 600 -10.49 -3.19 -14.63
C LEU A 600 -11.60 -2.21 -14.22
N TYR A 601 -11.81 -1.18 -15.01
CA TYR A 601 -13.00 -0.31 -14.94
C TYR A 601 -14.25 -1.12 -15.29
N ASN A 602 -15.28 -1.00 -14.46
CA ASN A 602 -16.58 -1.61 -14.69
C ASN A 602 -17.60 -0.49 -14.90
N TYR A 603 -17.88 -0.20 -16.17
CA TYR A 603 -18.78 0.89 -16.54
C TYR A 603 -20.25 0.50 -16.37
N ASN A 604 -21.06 1.43 -15.87
CA ASN A 604 -22.50 1.39 -15.74
C ASN A 604 -22.93 0.15 -14.96
N VAL A 605 -22.43 0.06 -13.72
CA VAL A 605 -22.59 -1.10 -12.85
C VAL A 605 -24.07 -1.40 -12.62
N ALA A 606 -24.42 -2.69 -12.57
CA ALA A 606 -25.76 -3.13 -12.21
C ALA A 606 -25.85 -3.35 -10.69
N ASP A 607 -27.02 -3.05 -10.12
CA ASP A 607 -27.30 -3.24 -8.69
C ASP A 607 -27.04 -4.66 -8.19
N GLY A 608 -26.82 -4.78 -6.88
CA GLY A 608 -26.52 -6.03 -6.21
C GLY A 608 -25.02 -6.19 -5.99
N ASN A 609 -24.44 -7.32 -6.38
CA ASN A 609 -23.08 -7.67 -5.98
C ASN A 609 -22.10 -7.56 -7.16
N LEU A 610 -21.07 -6.74 -7.01
CA LEU A 610 -19.93 -6.66 -7.93
C LEU A 610 -18.70 -7.36 -7.31
N SER A 611 -18.02 -8.21 -8.08
CA SER A 611 -16.78 -8.89 -7.67
C SER A 611 -15.62 -8.39 -8.53
N LEU A 612 -14.64 -7.73 -7.92
CA LEU A 612 -13.49 -7.11 -8.59
C LEU A 612 -12.18 -7.82 -8.23
N ASP A 613 -12.09 -9.09 -8.58
CA ASP A 613 -10.93 -9.92 -8.27
C ASP A 613 -9.68 -9.54 -9.10
N LYS A 614 -8.49 -9.61 -8.50
CA LYS A 614 -7.20 -9.31 -9.13
C LYS A 614 -6.17 -10.37 -8.79
N ASN A 615 -5.51 -10.92 -9.82
CA ASN A 615 -4.27 -11.67 -9.63
C ASN A 615 -3.10 -10.89 -10.22
N ILE A 616 -2.17 -10.44 -9.36
CA ILE A 616 -0.91 -9.82 -9.76
C ILE A 616 -0.02 -10.91 -10.37
N SER A 617 0.33 -10.73 -11.64
CA SER A 617 1.09 -11.72 -12.42
C SER A 617 2.57 -11.69 -12.06
N HIS A 618 3.23 -12.84 -12.05
CA HIS A 618 4.70 -12.94 -11.90
C HIS A 618 5.48 -12.24 -13.04
N ASN A 619 4.80 -11.93 -14.16
CA ASN A 619 5.38 -11.14 -15.27
C ASN A 619 5.02 -9.65 -15.20
N ASP A 620 4.37 -9.20 -14.13
CA ASP A 620 4.13 -7.77 -13.88
C ASP A 620 5.46 -7.10 -13.49
N GLU A 621 5.73 -5.91 -14.02
CA GLU A 621 7.00 -5.21 -13.79
C GLU A 621 7.18 -4.83 -12.30
N TRP A 622 6.06 -4.70 -11.59
CA TRP A 622 5.99 -4.31 -10.17
C TRP A 622 5.60 -5.48 -9.24
N ALA A 623 5.55 -6.72 -9.73
CA ALA A 623 5.34 -7.90 -8.89
C ALA A 623 6.31 -8.01 -7.67
N PRO A 624 7.59 -7.58 -7.77
CA PRO A 624 8.46 -7.58 -6.60
C PRO A 624 8.01 -6.67 -5.45
N ALA A 625 7.31 -5.57 -5.72
CA ALA A 625 6.81 -4.69 -4.67
C ALA A 625 5.78 -5.42 -3.76
N ILE A 626 4.92 -6.27 -4.35
CA ILE A 626 4.01 -7.09 -3.54
C ILE A 626 4.74 -8.23 -2.82
N TRP A 627 5.76 -8.84 -3.41
CA TRP A 627 6.57 -9.87 -2.72
C TRP A 627 7.24 -9.30 -1.46
N ILE A 628 7.90 -8.13 -1.59
CA ILE A 628 8.53 -7.41 -0.47
C ILE A 628 7.49 -7.03 0.58
N PHE A 629 6.36 -6.42 0.18
CA PHE A 629 5.30 -6.01 1.11
C PHE A 629 4.72 -7.18 1.91
N GLN A 630 4.56 -8.35 1.29
CA GLN A 630 4.08 -9.55 1.99
C GLN A 630 5.16 -10.15 2.90
N GLY A 631 6.45 -10.10 2.51
CA GLY A 631 7.58 -10.48 3.37
C GLY A 631 7.67 -9.63 4.65
N VAL A 632 7.56 -8.30 4.54
CA VAL A 632 7.53 -7.37 5.68
C VAL A 632 6.31 -7.62 6.57
N ASN A 633 5.12 -7.80 5.99
CA ASN A 633 3.92 -8.12 6.77
C ASN A 633 4.03 -9.46 7.51
N PHE A 634 4.75 -10.44 6.95
CA PHE A 634 5.00 -11.72 7.61
C PHE A 634 5.95 -11.57 8.81
N GLY A 635 7.08 -10.88 8.65
CA GLY A 635 8.01 -10.61 9.75
C GLY A 635 7.40 -9.74 10.87
N TRP A 636 6.57 -8.76 10.51
CA TRP A 636 5.79 -8.00 11.50
C TRP A 636 4.79 -8.88 12.26
N LYS A 637 4.10 -9.78 11.56
CA LYS A 637 3.11 -10.67 12.19
C LYS A 637 3.77 -11.64 13.17
N PHE A 638 4.97 -12.14 12.87
CA PHE A 638 5.75 -12.94 13.81
C PHE A 638 5.96 -12.19 15.13
N LEU A 639 6.46 -10.95 15.09
CA LEU A 639 6.64 -10.15 16.29
C LEU A 639 5.31 -9.79 17.01
N ASP A 640 4.23 -9.53 16.26
CA ASP A 640 2.91 -9.24 16.83
C ASP A 640 2.32 -10.45 17.58
N GLU A 641 2.53 -11.66 17.05
CA GLU A 641 2.07 -12.92 17.66
C GLU A 641 2.95 -13.39 18.84
N GLU A 642 4.28 -13.22 18.77
CA GLU A 642 5.19 -13.62 19.85
C GLU A 642 5.22 -12.62 21.02
N VAL A 643 5.23 -11.30 20.74
CA VAL A 643 5.54 -10.26 21.75
C VAL A 643 4.36 -9.33 22.08
N ILE A 644 3.65 -8.78 21.08
CA ILE A 644 2.68 -7.68 21.33
C ILE A 644 1.51 -8.10 22.23
N GLY A 645 1.23 -9.40 22.34
CA GLY A 645 0.29 -9.96 23.32
C GLY A 645 0.53 -9.56 24.78
N GLN A 646 1.72 -9.03 25.13
CA GLN A 646 2.19 -8.85 26.51
C GLN A 646 2.34 -7.40 27.02
N LEU A 647 1.84 -6.38 26.29
CA LEU A 647 1.87 -4.94 26.65
C LEU A 647 3.24 -4.22 26.45
N GLN A 648 4.01 -4.65 25.46
CA GLN A 648 5.27 -4.00 25.05
C GLN A 648 5.04 -2.73 24.18
N PRO A 649 6.05 -1.85 23.98
CA PRO A 649 5.92 -0.65 23.14
C PRO A 649 5.59 -0.97 21.67
N GLU A 650 5.09 0.03 20.94
CA GLU A 650 4.82 -0.11 19.51
C GLU A 650 6.13 -0.39 18.76
N ILE A 651 6.15 -1.47 17.99
CA ILE A 651 7.31 -1.99 17.21
C ILE A 651 7.84 -0.98 16.16
N GLY A 652 7.13 0.13 15.96
CA GLY A 652 7.52 1.20 15.06
C GLY A 652 7.10 0.95 13.62
N ASN A 653 7.66 1.75 12.71
CA ASN A 653 7.29 1.77 11.30
C ASN A 653 8.37 1.08 10.46
N ILE A 654 7.96 0.50 9.32
CA ILE A 654 8.88 0.04 8.28
C ILE A 654 8.47 0.64 6.93
N ARG A 655 9.40 1.42 6.35
CA ARG A 655 9.40 1.75 4.93
C ARG A 655 10.41 0.85 4.22
N VAL A 656 10.01 0.34 3.05
CA VAL A 656 10.92 -0.27 2.09
C VAL A 656 10.89 0.49 0.77
N ASN A 657 12.04 0.95 0.31
CA ASN A 657 12.23 1.48 -1.03
C ASN A 657 12.71 0.35 -1.95
N TRP A 658 12.01 0.18 -3.07
CA TRP A 658 12.44 -0.69 -4.16
C TRP A 658 12.14 0.00 -5.48
N GLN A 659 13.00 -0.17 -6.49
CA GLN A 659 12.76 0.40 -7.82
C GLN A 659 13.18 -0.60 -8.89
N HIS A 660 12.29 -0.83 -9.85
CA HIS A 660 12.56 -1.72 -10.99
C HIS A 660 13.91 -1.38 -11.67
N ALA A 661 14.73 -2.40 -11.92
CA ALA A 661 16.06 -2.30 -12.52
C ALA A 661 17.10 -1.42 -11.78
N ARG A 662 16.91 -1.11 -10.48
CA ARG A 662 17.90 -0.42 -9.64
C ARG A 662 18.47 -1.35 -8.56
N ASN A 663 19.79 -1.39 -8.46
CA ASN A 663 20.53 -2.16 -7.44
C ASN A 663 21.33 -1.26 -6.48
N CYS A 664 21.24 0.06 -6.65
CA CYS A 664 21.94 1.05 -5.82
C CYS A 664 20.99 2.22 -5.60
N ILE A 665 20.98 2.75 -4.38
CA ILE A 665 20.17 3.92 -4.07
C ILE A 665 20.73 5.20 -4.74
N PHE A 666 22.06 5.37 -4.73
CA PHE A 666 22.76 6.43 -5.44
C PHE A 666 23.22 5.99 -6.83
N SER A 667 22.59 6.51 -7.90
CA SER A 667 23.03 6.25 -9.29
C SER A 667 24.38 6.88 -9.62
N GLU A 668 24.66 8.04 -9.06
CA GLU A 668 25.86 8.84 -9.26
C GLU A 668 27.04 8.33 -8.41
N PHE A 669 26.75 7.61 -7.33
CA PHE A 669 27.74 7.12 -6.35
C PHE A 669 27.62 5.60 -6.14
N PRO A 670 27.87 4.75 -7.16
CA PRO A 670 27.86 3.29 -7.02
C PRO A 670 28.98 2.73 -6.12
N GLU A 671 29.86 3.61 -5.60
CA GLU A 671 30.88 3.29 -4.60
C GLU A 671 30.34 3.43 -3.15
N LEU A 672 29.12 3.95 -2.95
CA LEU A 672 28.42 4.09 -1.65
C LEU A 672 27.36 3.00 -1.42
N GLY A 673 27.67 1.75 -1.81
CA GLY A 673 26.77 0.60 -1.63
C GLY A 673 25.82 0.37 -2.82
N CYS A 674 25.96 -0.80 -3.44
CA CYS A 674 24.99 -1.39 -4.36
C CYS A 674 24.63 -2.79 -3.84
N GLY A 675 23.49 -2.90 -3.19
CA GLY A 675 22.98 -4.11 -2.54
C GLY A 675 21.66 -3.79 -1.86
N SER A 676 20.98 -4.81 -1.34
CA SER A 676 19.96 -4.58 -0.30
C SER A 676 20.66 -4.14 0.99
N GLN A 677 20.06 -3.20 1.72
CA GLN A 677 20.62 -2.63 2.96
C GLN A 677 19.56 -1.83 3.71
N TYR A 678 19.57 -1.90 5.04
CA TYR A 678 18.92 -0.93 5.91
C TYR A 678 19.81 0.30 6.13
N PHE A 679 19.22 1.50 6.10
CA PHE A 679 19.93 2.72 6.50
C PHE A 679 18.93 3.75 7.08
N PRO A 680 19.07 4.15 8.35
CA PRO A 680 18.06 4.93 9.11
C PRO A 680 17.98 6.41 8.70
N TYR A 681 18.87 6.87 7.83
CA TYR A 681 18.96 8.27 7.40
C TYR A 681 18.54 8.44 5.94
N PHE A 682 18.35 9.69 5.52
CA PHE A 682 18.16 10.02 4.11
C PHE A 682 19.34 9.49 3.25
N PRO A 683 19.10 8.91 2.06
CA PRO A 683 17.85 8.91 1.30
C PRO A 683 16.97 7.65 1.39
N THR A 684 17.37 6.63 2.14
CA THR A 684 16.50 5.46 2.43
C THR A 684 15.37 5.85 3.38
N ASP A 685 15.70 6.42 4.54
CA ASP A 685 14.71 6.61 5.63
C ASP A 685 14.00 5.27 5.95
N GLY A 686 14.78 4.17 6.02
CA GLY A 686 14.28 2.80 6.07
C GLY A 686 15.15 1.77 5.33
N ILE A 687 14.50 0.78 4.71
CA ILE A 687 15.13 -0.34 3.99
C ILE A 687 15.22 -0.03 2.49
N PHE A 688 16.35 -0.33 1.84
CA PHE A 688 16.42 -0.46 0.38
C PHE A 688 16.60 -1.93 -0.03
N ILE A 689 15.78 -2.41 -0.96
CA ILE A 689 15.94 -3.75 -1.57
C ILE A 689 16.43 -3.60 -3.00
N ALA A 690 17.56 -4.23 -3.32
CA ALA A 690 18.11 -4.21 -4.67
C ALA A 690 17.30 -5.09 -5.62
N HIS A 691 17.10 -4.63 -6.86
CA HIS A 691 16.38 -5.37 -7.89
C HIS A 691 17.04 -6.73 -8.23
N SER A 692 18.34 -6.89 -7.96
CA SER A 692 19.06 -8.17 -8.06
C SER A 692 18.56 -9.25 -7.10
N ASP A 693 18.13 -8.88 -5.90
CA ASP A 693 17.66 -9.85 -4.89
C ASP A 693 16.21 -10.28 -5.15
N THR A 694 15.45 -9.43 -5.86
CA THR A 694 14.12 -9.77 -6.39
C THR A 694 14.13 -10.66 -7.65
N GLN A 695 15.29 -11.19 -8.06
CA GLN A 695 15.38 -12.03 -9.25
C GLN A 695 14.95 -13.47 -8.95
N THR A 696 13.99 -13.97 -9.73
CA THR A 696 13.38 -15.31 -9.61
C THR A 696 14.39 -16.46 -9.74
N SER A 697 15.59 -16.20 -10.27
CA SER A 697 16.71 -17.14 -10.33
C SER A 697 17.38 -17.43 -8.98
N LEU A 698 17.19 -16.58 -7.98
CA LEU A 698 17.69 -16.76 -6.62
C LEU A 698 16.68 -17.54 -5.76
N GLY A 699 15.39 -17.40 -6.06
CA GLY A 699 14.30 -18.12 -5.41
C GLY A 699 13.68 -17.38 -4.22
N LYS A 700 12.60 -17.95 -3.67
CA LYS A 700 11.82 -17.33 -2.58
C LYS A 700 12.64 -17.18 -1.29
N GLU A 701 13.31 -18.26 -0.88
CA GLU A 701 14.17 -18.30 0.31
C GLU A 701 15.17 -17.13 0.35
N TRP A 702 15.76 -16.76 -0.80
CA TRP A 702 16.69 -15.61 -0.87
C TRP A 702 16.00 -14.28 -0.56
N LEU A 703 14.92 -13.95 -1.29
CA LEU A 703 14.22 -12.68 -1.10
C LEU A 703 13.59 -12.55 0.28
N ASP A 704 13.01 -13.63 0.79
CA ASP A 704 12.45 -13.70 2.14
C ASP A 704 13.52 -13.38 3.19
N THR A 705 14.65 -14.12 3.19
CA THR A 705 15.75 -13.91 4.13
C THR A 705 16.29 -12.48 4.05
N THR A 706 16.50 -11.93 2.85
CA THR A 706 16.94 -10.53 2.70
C THR A 706 15.91 -9.54 3.27
N VAL A 707 14.62 -9.68 2.93
CA VAL A 707 13.59 -8.76 3.45
C VAL A 707 13.46 -8.83 4.97
N TRP A 708 13.60 -10.02 5.56
CA TRP A 708 13.57 -10.19 7.01
C TRP A 708 14.85 -9.67 7.68
N HIS A 709 16.03 -9.89 7.11
CA HIS A 709 17.31 -9.32 7.59
C HIS A 709 17.22 -7.81 7.75
N GLU A 710 16.88 -7.11 6.66
CA GLU A 710 16.76 -5.64 6.71
C GLU A 710 15.61 -5.17 7.60
N SER A 711 14.57 -5.99 7.79
CA SER A 711 13.51 -5.72 8.77
C SER A 711 14.03 -5.84 10.20
N GLY A 712 14.94 -6.77 10.49
CA GLY A 712 15.59 -6.92 11.79
C GLY A 712 16.35 -5.66 12.21
N HIS A 713 17.12 -5.07 11.28
CA HIS A 713 17.76 -3.76 11.46
C HIS A 713 16.74 -2.64 11.72
N ALA A 714 15.65 -2.59 10.95
CA ALA A 714 14.60 -1.59 11.12
C ALA A 714 13.89 -1.71 12.49
N TYR A 715 13.67 -2.93 12.99
CA TYR A 715 13.09 -3.15 14.32
C TYR A 715 14.05 -2.77 15.44
N MET A 716 15.36 -3.03 15.29
CA MET A 716 16.39 -2.55 16.23
C MET A 716 16.42 -1.02 16.32
N ASP A 717 16.44 -0.31 15.18
CA ASP A 717 16.44 1.17 15.17
C ASP A 717 15.19 1.77 15.83
N ASN A 718 14.01 1.20 15.56
CA ASN A 718 12.74 1.64 16.18
C ASN A 718 12.75 1.55 17.73
N ILE A 719 13.60 0.72 18.33
CA ILE A 719 13.67 0.48 19.78
C ILE A 719 14.84 1.23 20.43
N GLU A 720 16.05 1.01 19.92
CA GLU A 720 17.29 1.44 20.58
C GLU A 720 18.08 2.53 19.83
N ALA A 721 17.59 2.92 18.64
CA ALA A 721 18.27 3.73 17.62
C ALA A 721 19.51 3.05 17.03
N PHE A 722 19.65 3.12 15.70
CA PHE A 722 20.57 2.27 14.95
C PHE A 722 22.02 2.33 15.44
N VAL A 723 22.56 1.13 15.67
CA VAL A 723 23.83 0.91 16.36
C VAL A 723 25.00 0.73 15.40
N GLY A 724 24.73 0.29 14.17
CA GLY A 724 25.74 0.14 13.13
C GLY A 724 26.40 1.47 12.79
N GLY A 725 27.68 1.60 13.14
CA GLY A 725 28.50 2.71 12.64
C GLY A 725 28.70 2.63 11.13
N ASN A 726 29.20 3.71 10.52
CA ASN A 726 29.41 3.86 9.07
C ASN A 726 30.35 2.82 8.37
N ASP A 727 30.74 1.74 9.05
CA ASP A 727 31.62 0.67 8.53
C ASP A 727 30.90 -0.64 8.23
N CYS A 728 29.64 -0.78 8.65
CA CYS A 728 28.82 -1.96 8.33
C CYS A 728 28.33 -1.99 6.87
N SER A 729 28.97 -1.27 5.94
CA SER A 729 28.65 -1.35 4.51
C SER A 729 29.48 -2.39 3.75
N ASP A 730 30.59 -2.88 4.33
CA ASP A 730 31.55 -3.82 3.70
C ASP A 730 31.91 -4.97 4.68
N HIS A 731 30.91 -5.50 5.38
CA HIS A 731 31.05 -6.59 6.36
C HIS A 731 31.12 -7.99 5.71
N TYR A 732 31.52 -8.98 6.51
CA TYR A 732 31.67 -10.37 6.07
C TYR A 732 31.39 -11.34 7.22
N TYR A 733 30.51 -12.32 6.97
CA TYR A 733 30.12 -13.42 7.88
C TYR A 733 31.22 -14.06 8.73
N TRP A 734 32.49 -14.02 8.32
CA TRP A 734 33.59 -14.74 8.96
C TRP A 734 34.72 -13.84 9.48
N TYR A 735 34.63 -12.51 9.30
CA TYR A 735 35.68 -11.57 9.64
C TYR A 735 35.12 -10.36 10.37
N GLY A 736 35.67 -10.06 11.54
CA GLY A 736 35.12 -9.03 12.41
C GLY A 736 35.55 -7.63 11.98
N LEU A 737 34.58 -6.73 11.84
CA LEU A 737 34.85 -5.30 11.61
C LEU A 737 34.90 -4.53 12.94
N SER A 738 33.78 -4.57 13.68
CA SER A 738 33.61 -3.91 14.98
C SER A 738 32.56 -4.66 15.80
N ARG A 739 32.45 -4.38 17.10
CA ARG A 739 31.48 -5.06 17.99
C ARG A 739 30.05 -4.56 17.80
N GLU A 740 29.94 -3.28 17.45
CA GLU A 740 28.72 -2.61 17.02
C GLU A 740 28.18 -3.29 15.74
N CYS A 741 29.09 -3.64 14.82
CA CYS A 741 28.77 -4.31 13.58
C CYS A 741 28.36 -5.78 13.76
N GLY A 742 29.14 -6.54 14.55
CA GLY A 742 28.79 -7.92 14.89
C GLY A 742 27.43 -8.02 15.60
N TYR A 743 27.09 -7.04 16.44
CA TYR A 743 25.78 -6.95 17.09
C TYR A 743 24.64 -6.68 16.12
N THR A 744 24.71 -5.61 15.31
CA THR A 744 23.59 -5.20 14.44
C THR A 744 23.32 -6.23 13.33
N GLU A 745 24.36 -6.72 12.64
CA GLU A 745 24.19 -7.71 11.58
C GLU A 745 23.85 -9.09 12.13
N GLY A 746 24.44 -9.49 13.27
CA GLY A 746 24.10 -10.76 13.92
C GLY A 746 22.66 -10.80 14.46
N TRP A 747 22.13 -9.66 14.89
CA TRP A 747 20.71 -9.52 15.21
C TRP A 747 19.81 -9.66 13.98
N ALA A 748 20.16 -8.99 12.87
CA ALA A 748 19.41 -9.07 11.63
C ALA A 748 19.38 -10.49 11.03
N ASP A 749 20.52 -11.19 11.04
CA ASP A 749 20.65 -12.59 10.68
C ASP A 749 19.77 -13.49 11.59
N PHE A 750 19.88 -13.33 12.91
CA PHE A 750 19.05 -14.06 13.89
C PHE A 750 17.55 -13.86 13.65
N PHE A 751 17.12 -12.60 13.47
CA PHE A 751 15.73 -12.26 13.22
C PHE A 751 15.20 -12.93 11.94
N ALA A 752 16.00 -12.96 10.87
CA ALA A 752 15.62 -13.63 9.63
C ALA A 752 15.45 -15.16 9.80
N LEU A 753 16.27 -15.81 10.62
CA LEU A 753 16.19 -17.24 10.90
C LEU A 753 14.92 -17.60 11.70
N VAL A 754 14.63 -16.88 12.78
CA VAL A 754 13.48 -17.17 13.64
C VAL A 754 12.14 -16.89 12.95
N VAL A 755 12.06 -15.81 12.15
CA VAL A 755 10.90 -15.54 11.27
C VAL A 755 10.75 -16.65 10.22
N GLY A 756 11.85 -17.08 9.60
CA GLY A 756 11.83 -18.17 8.61
C GLY A 756 11.48 -19.54 9.18
N GLY A 757 11.72 -19.75 10.48
CA GLY A 757 11.56 -21.05 11.13
C GLY A 757 12.55 -22.11 10.61
N ASP A 758 13.74 -21.67 10.17
CA ASP A 758 14.77 -22.49 9.55
C ASP A 758 16.16 -22.08 10.09
N PRO A 759 16.97 -22.99 10.67
CA PRO A 759 18.34 -22.70 11.10
C PRO A 759 19.33 -22.47 9.94
N TYR A 760 18.89 -22.55 8.69
CA TYR A 760 19.74 -22.34 7.52
C TYR A 760 19.87 -20.87 7.07
N LEU A 761 21.00 -20.24 7.40
CA LEU A 761 21.36 -18.92 6.86
C LEU A 761 21.57 -18.99 5.34
N PHE A 762 20.98 -18.04 4.61
CA PHE A 762 21.01 -17.87 3.15
C PHE A 762 20.78 -19.17 2.35
N ALA A 763 19.52 -19.62 2.29
CA ALA A 763 19.06 -20.70 1.43
C ALA A 763 19.93 -21.97 1.51
N GLN A 764 20.04 -22.54 2.71
CA GLN A 764 20.70 -23.84 2.99
C GLN A 764 22.23 -23.82 2.90
N THR A 765 22.88 -22.66 3.10
CA THR A 765 24.34 -22.55 3.02
C THR A 765 25.05 -22.95 4.33
N TYR A 766 24.55 -22.47 5.47
CA TYR A 766 25.08 -22.70 6.81
C TYR A 766 23.96 -23.08 7.78
N ASN A 767 24.05 -24.24 8.41
CA ASN A 767 23.14 -24.64 9.50
C ASN A 767 23.69 -24.07 10.80
N LEU A 768 22.92 -23.30 11.58
CA LEU A 768 23.43 -22.83 12.87
C LEU A 768 23.41 -23.93 13.94
N GLU A 769 22.43 -24.85 13.89
CA GLU A 769 22.30 -26.05 14.74
C GLU A 769 23.28 -27.20 14.46
N ASP A 770 24.34 -26.93 13.70
CA ASP A 770 25.42 -27.90 13.43
C ASP A 770 26.59 -27.56 14.37
N PRO A 771 27.02 -28.41 15.32
CA PRO A 771 28.05 -28.03 16.28
C PRO A 771 29.33 -27.59 15.56
N LEU A 772 29.99 -26.51 16.00
CA LEU A 772 31.07 -25.76 15.30
C LEU A 772 32.01 -26.57 14.38
N SER A 773 32.35 -27.80 14.76
CA SER A 773 33.14 -28.75 13.96
C SER A 773 32.54 -29.17 12.59
N SER A 774 31.25 -28.91 12.35
CA SER A 774 30.49 -29.32 11.17
C SER A 774 30.39 -28.23 10.09
N TYR A 775 30.42 -26.96 10.53
CA TYR A 775 30.36 -25.79 9.65
C TYR A 775 31.45 -25.84 8.57
N LYS A 776 31.12 -25.33 7.37
CA LYS A 776 32.08 -25.15 6.27
C LYS A 776 32.91 -23.87 6.47
N ILE A 777 33.47 -23.71 7.66
CA ILE A 777 34.24 -22.54 8.08
C ILE A 777 35.41 -22.30 7.11
N PRO A 778 35.64 -21.06 6.62
CA PRO A 778 36.84 -20.73 5.85
C PRO A 778 38.12 -20.88 6.69
N PRO A 779 39.32 -20.95 6.07
CA PRO A 779 40.56 -21.16 6.82
C PRO A 779 40.93 -19.95 7.68
N ASN A 780 40.78 -20.09 9.00
CA ASN A 780 40.95 -19.06 10.03
C ASN A 780 39.88 -17.95 9.94
N PRO A 781 38.65 -18.16 10.44
CA PRO A 781 37.73 -17.06 10.70
C PRO A 781 38.27 -16.23 11.88
N ASP A 782 37.72 -15.03 12.07
CA ASP A 782 37.81 -14.35 13.35
C ASP A 782 36.84 -14.99 14.38
N THR A 783 36.95 -14.61 15.65
CA THR A 783 36.20 -15.20 16.77
C THR A 783 35.67 -14.13 17.71
N GLY A 784 34.52 -14.39 18.33
CA GLY A 784 33.88 -13.50 19.29
C GLY A 784 32.91 -12.48 18.68
N ASP A 785 32.47 -11.55 19.52
CA ASP A 785 31.38 -10.59 19.33
C ASP A 785 31.56 -9.54 18.21
N MET A 786 32.69 -9.55 17.51
CA MET A 786 32.92 -8.69 16.35
C MET A 786 32.41 -9.29 15.04
N VAL A 787 31.97 -10.56 15.04
CA VAL A 787 31.58 -11.32 13.84
C VAL A 787 30.08 -11.62 13.88
N GLU A 788 29.35 -11.15 12.87
CA GLU A 788 27.88 -11.29 12.76
C GLU A 788 27.38 -12.74 12.96
N ILE A 789 27.98 -13.72 12.27
CA ILE A 789 27.51 -15.12 12.34
C ILE A 789 27.65 -15.73 13.73
N TRP A 790 28.62 -15.26 14.54
CA TRP A 790 28.82 -15.73 15.91
C TRP A 790 27.81 -15.11 16.87
N VAL A 791 27.39 -13.87 16.63
CA VAL A 791 26.29 -13.25 17.38
C VAL A 791 24.95 -13.85 16.97
N ALA A 792 24.72 -14.07 15.66
CA ALA A 792 23.52 -14.72 15.15
C ALA A 792 23.35 -16.15 15.71
N ALA A 793 24.42 -16.95 15.69
CA ALA A 793 24.41 -18.30 16.27
C ALA A 793 24.30 -18.25 17.80
N ALA A 794 24.96 -17.32 18.49
CA ALA A 794 24.79 -17.15 19.94
C ALA A 794 23.33 -16.81 20.33
N LEU A 795 22.63 -15.99 19.55
CA LEU A 795 21.21 -15.70 19.75
C LEU A 795 20.31 -16.88 19.35
N TYR A 796 20.68 -17.63 18.32
CA TYR A 796 19.93 -18.80 17.87
C TYR A 796 20.03 -19.95 18.88
N ASP A 797 21.22 -20.30 19.35
CA ASP A 797 21.42 -21.30 20.42
C ASP A 797 20.69 -20.90 21.73
N LEU A 798 20.50 -19.61 22.02
CA LEU A 798 19.65 -19.18 23.15
C LEU A 798 18.16 -19.48 22.91
N TYR A 799 17.69 -19.31 21.68
CA TYR A 799 16.27 -19.43 21.28
C TYR A 799 15.82 -20.86 20.99
N ASP A 800 16.71 -21.68 20.44
CA ASP A 800 16.36 -23.05 20.06
C ASP A 800 16.32 -23.98 21.29
N SER A 801 15.85 -25.21 21.06
CA SER A 801 15.55 -26.19 22.13
C SER A 801 16.17 -27.56 21.85
N ASN A 802 17.24 -27.59 21.05
CA ASN A 802 17.91 -28.78 20.55
C ASN A 802 19.38 -28.86 21.04
N PRO A 803 19.63 -29.36 22.27
CA PRO A 803 20.96 -29.31 22.89
C PRO A 803 22.02 -30.06 22.07
N ASP A 804 22.98 -29.33 21.50
CA ASP A 804 23.93 -29.85 20.50
C ASP A 804 25.41 -29.89 20.98
N GLY A 805 25.73 -29.30 22.13
CA GLY A 805 27.11 -29.24 22.61
C GLY A 805 27.29 -28.67 24.02
N TYR A 806 27.73 -27.42 24.09
CA TYR A 806 27.59 -26.60 25.29
C TYR A 806 26.19 -26.02 25.39
N ASP A 807 25.53 -25.78 24.26
CA ASP A 807 24.14 -25.38 24.28
C ASP A 807 23.24 -26.41 24.99
N GLN A 808 22.45 -25.85 25.91
CA GLN A 808 21.44 -26.43 26.78
C GLN A 808 20.39 -25.36 27.14
N ALA A 809 20.32 -24.25 26.39
CA ALA A 809 19.31 -23.22 26.56
C ALA A 809 17.95 -23.71 25.98
N ASP A 810 16.90 -22.95 26.29
CA ASP A 810 15.49 -23.21 25.91
C ASP A 810 14.69 -21.92 26.17
N PHE A 811 15.22 -20.76 25.72
CA PHE A 811 14.57 -19.46 25.89
C PHE A 811 13.59 -19.19 24.74
N THR A 812 12.56 -18.41 25.00
CA THR A 812 11.63 -17.97 23.95
C THR A 812 12.16 -16.71 23.23
N PHE A 813 11.58 -16.39 22.07
CA PHE A 813 11.88 -15.13 21.40
C PHE A 813 11.51 -13.92 22.27
N ASP A 814 10.44 -14.04 23.08
CA ASP A 814 10.01 -13.03 24.05
C ASP A 814 11.08 -12.77 25.12
N ASP A 815 11.74 -13.81 25.66
CA ASP A 815 12.82 -13.68 26.65
C ASP A 815 14.06 -12.92 26.10
N ILE A 816 14.33 -13.07 24.80
CA ILE A 816 15.39 -12.37 24.06
C ILE A 816 14.98 -10.91 23.76
N TRP A 817 13.76 -10.74 23.26
CA TRP A 817 13.22 -9.43 22.92
C TRP A 817 13.04 -8.53 24.16
N ASP A 818 12.67 -9.10 25.31
CA ASP A 818 12.55 -8.37 26.59
C ASP A 818 13.87 -7.71 27.01
N ILE A 819 15.02 -8.30 26.66
CA ILE A 819 16.33 -7.65 26.86
C ILE A 819 16.47 -6.46 25.92
N MET A 820 16.24 -6.64 24.61
CA MET A 820 16.32 -5.57 23.60
C MET A 820 15.46 -4.35 23.95
N VAL A 821 14.22 -4.52 24.42
CA VAL A 821 13.37 -3.37 24.80
C VAL A 821 13.67 -2.78 26.19
N SER A 822 14.47 -3.45 27.02
CA SER A 822 14.72 -3.00 28.41
C SER A 822 15.74 -1.86 28.53
N ALA A 823 16.67 -1.75 27.58
CA ALA A 823 17.69 -0.71 27.48
C ALA A 823 18.23 -0.62 26.04
N PRO A 824 18.81 0.51 25.61
CA PRO A 824 19.56 0.55 24.36
C PRO A 824 21.00 0.03 24.55
N HIS A 825 21.44 -0.81 23.62
CA HIS A 825 22.75 -1.45 23.57
C HIS A 825 23.59 -0.90 22.42
N GLN A 826 24.93 -0.83 22.56
CA GLN A 826 25.81 -0.49 21.44
C GLN A 826 26.62 -1.68 20.93
N THR A 827 26.66 -2.76 21.70
CA THR A 827 27.42 -3.98 21.40
C THR A 827 26.71 -5.18 22.01
N PHE A 828 27.06 -6.39 21.54
CA PHE A 828 26.57 -7.63 22.16
C PHE A 828 27.07 -7.79 23.61
N GLU A 829 28.17 -7.12 23.99
CA GLU A 829 28.63 -7.07 25.40
C GLU A 829 27.69 -6.22 26.26
N ASP A 830 27.15 -5.11 25.74
CA ASP A 830 26.11 -4.33 26.44
C ASP A 830 24.83 -5.15 26.62
N TYR A 831 24.37 -5.81 25.55
CA TYR A 831 23.22 -6.71 25.56
C TYR A 831 23.39 -7.82 26.62
N TRP A 832 24.54 -8.49 26.63
CA TRP A 832 24.86 -9.53 27.63
C TRP A 832 24.90 -8.98 29.06
N ASN A 833 25.42 -7.77 29.27
CA ASN A 833 25.42 -7.16 30.61
C ASN A 833 24.01 -6.85 31.12
N VAL A 834 23.08 -6.51 30.22
CA VAL A 834 21.66 -6.33 30.56
C VAL A 834 20.98 -7.68 30.79
N TRP A 835 21.22 -8.69 29.94
CA TRP A 835 20.79 -10.08 30.14
C TRP A 835 21.17 -10.60 31.53
N LYS A 836 22.46 -10.54 31.88
CA LYS A 836 22.97 -10.99 33.17
C LYS A 836 22.32 -10.30 34.36
N ALA A 837 21.95 -9.02 34.21
CA ALA A 837 21.28 -8.24 35.25
C ALA A 837 19.78 -8.55 35.33
N HIS A 838 19.12 -8.86 34.22
CA HIS A 838 17.71 -9.22 34.12
C HIS A 838 17.47 -10.63 34.70
N TYR A 839 18.20 -11.63 34.20
CA TYR A 839 18.12 -13.03 34.63
C TYR A 839 19.09 -13.37 35.78
N ALA A 840 19.56 -12.33 36.50
CA ALA A 840 20.47 -12.46 37.65
C ALA A 840 19.98 -13.51 38.66
N PRO A 841 20.89 -14.28 39.32
CA PRO A 841 20.58 -15.53 40.04
C PRO A 841 19.57 -15.36 41.18
N SER A 842 18.29 -15.37 40.80
CA SER A 842 17.12 -15.18 41.63
C SER A 842 16.08 -16.27 41.37
N ALA A 843 16.53 -17.50 41.62
CA ALA A 843 15.78 -18.76 41.70
C ALA A 843 15.51 -19.58 40.42
N LEU A 844 16.07 -19.20 39.26
CA LEU A 844 15.96 -20.02 38.03
C LEU A 844 17.30 -20.54 37.47
N GLY A 845 18.40 -19.81 37.61
CA GLY A 845 19.74 -20.28 37.21
C GLY A 845 20.03 -20.18 35.70
N GLU A 846 19.22 -19.41 34.97
CA GLU A 846 19.21 -19.30 33.50
C GLU A 846 20.54 -18.79 32.90
N ASN A 847 21.24 -17.88 33.58
CA ASN A 847 22.55 -17.36 33.13
C ASN A 847 23.60 -18.46 32.85
N HIS A 848 23.57 -19.59 33.58
CA HIS A 848 24.55 -20.67 33.43
C HIS A 848 24.47 -21.39 32.08
N TYR A 849 23.25 -21.62 31.58
CA TYR A 849 23.05 -22.22 30.27
C TYR A 849 23.21 -21.19 29.16
N ALA A 850 22.77 -19.94 29.40
CA ALA A 850 22.97 -18.84 28.47
C ALA A 850 24.46 -18.55 28.18
N ILE A 851 25.33 -18.53 29.21
CA ILE A 851 26.77 -18.32 28.99
C ILE A 851 27.41 -19.49 28.21
N GLN A 852 26.94 -20.72 28.41
CA GLN A 852 27.42 -21.89 27.69
C GLN A 852 27.03 -21.85 26.20
N ALA A 853 25.79 -21.42 25.88
CA ALA A 853 25.32 -21.22 24.51
C ALA A 853 26.11 -20.14 23.76
N ILE A 854 26.34 -18.96 24.35
CA ILE A 854 27.14 -17.92 23.66
C ILE A 854 28.63 -18.28 23.58
N TYR A 855 29.16 -18.99 24.59
CA TYR A 855 30.54 -19.51 24.57
C TYR A 855 30.76 -20.56 23.48
N GLN A 856 29.76 -21.39 23.19
CA GLN A 856 29.78 -22.32 22.06
C GLN A 856 30.13 -21.61 20.75
N ASN A 857 29.57 -20.41 20.56
CA ASN A 857 29.75 -19.58 19.37
C ASN A 857 30.98 -18.66 19.44
N THR A 858 31.97 -19.03 20.25
CA THR A 858 33.27 -18.33 20.43
C THR A 858 33.19 -16.99 21.17
N ILE A 859 32.03 -16.63 21.73
CA ILE A 859 31.84 -15.39 22.51
C ILE A 859 32.10 -15.69 23.99
N ASP A 860 33.31 -15.39 24.46
CA ASP A 860 33.73 -15.64 25.83
C ASP A 860 33.47 -14.41 26.73
N TYR A 861 32.33 -14.42 27.41
CA TYR A 861 31.98 -13.50 28.49
C TYR A 861 31.94 -14.17 29.88
N ASN A 862 32.55 -15.35 30.03
CA ASN A 862 32.49 -16.11 31.28
C ASN A 862 33.24 -15.38 32.40
N THR A 863 32.66 -15.31 33.61
CA THR A 863 33.41 -14.79 34.76
C THR A 863 34.12 -15.92 35.49
N LEU A 864 35.43 -15.78 35.69
CA LEU A 864 36.20 -16.80 36.40
C LEU A 864 35.69 -16.96 37.84
N SER A 865 35.15 -18.15 38.15
CA SER A 865 34.70 -18.52 39.50
C SER A 865 35.72 -18.12 40.57
N LEU A 866 35.29 -17.35 41.56
CA LEU A 866 36.13 -16.92 42.68
C LEU A 866 36.10 -17.96 43.80
N MET A 867 37.28 -18.43 44.24
CA MET A 867 37.42 -19.23 45.46
C MET A 867 38.16 -18.49 46.57
N ASP A 868 37.54 -18.45 47.76
CA ASP A 868 38.12 -17.95 49.00
C ASP A 868 39.09 -18.99 49.60
N ILE A 869 40.34 -18.58 49.87
CA ILE A 869 41.47 -19.47 50.15
C ILE A 869 41.20 -20.46 51.30
N LEU A 870 41.30 -21.75 51.00
CA LEU A 870 41.14 -22.83 51.98
C LEU A 870 42.49 -23.17 52.65
N ASP A 871 43.10 -22.26 53.42
CA ASP A 871 44.49 -22.46 53.90
C ASP A 871 44.68 -23.70 54.82
N LEU A 872 43.79 -23.90 55.80
CA LEU A 872 43.97 -24.92 56.85
C LEU A 872 42.65 -25.35 57.51
N ARG A 873 42.46 -26.66 57.68
CA ARG A 873 41.38 -27.25 58.49
C ARG A 873 41.97 -28.07 59.65
N ARG A 874 41.47 -27.81 60.86
CA ARG A 874 41.98 -28.35 62.14
C ARG A 874 40.88 -29.01 62.93
N PHE A 875 41.11 -30.24 63.41
CA PHE A 875 40.11 -31.01 64.15
C PHE A 875 40.74 -31.97 65.16
N VAL A 876 39.97 -32.37 66.16
CA VAL A 876 40.44 -33.17 67.30
C VAL A 876 40.07 -34.64 67.10
N THR A 877 40.99 -35.55 67.43
CA THR A 877 41.04 -37.00 67.11
C THR A 877 39.82 -37.88 67.42
N ASN A 878 38.72 -37.39 67.99
CA ASN A 878 37.69 -38.21 68.64
C ASN A 878 36.25 -38.03 68.13
N PHE A 879 36.03 -37.29 67.05
CA PHE A 879 34.71 -37.16 66.41
C PHE A 879 34.85 -37.20 64.88
N PRO A 880 34.03 -37.97 64.14
CA PRO A 880 33.85 -37.72 62.72
C PRO A 880 33.21 -36.34 62.54
N LEU A 881 33.69 -35.59 61.55
CA LEU A 881 33.10 -34.31 61.18
C LEU A 881 32.26 -34.53 59.93
N ASN A 882 30.96 -34.73 60.15
CA ASN A 882 29.96 -34.41 59.14
C ASN A 882 30.07 -32.92 58.83
N ASP A 883 29.87 -32.52 57.57
CA ASP A 883 29.79 -31.10 57.18
C ASP A 883 31.10 -30.32 57.49
N ALA A 884 32.26 -30.97 57.40
CA ALA A 884 33.54 -30.40 57.86
C ALA A 884 33.99 -29.17 57.06
N VAL A 885 33.64 -29.13 55.78
CA VAL A 885 33.77 -27.96 54.89
C VAL A 885 32.55 -27.91 53.96
N MET A 886 31.70 -26.90 54.10
CA MET A 886 30.64 -26.59 53.13
C MET A 886 31.24 -25.72 52.03
N LEU A 887 31.46 -26.29 50.83
CA LEU A 887 32.25 -25.65 49.78
C LEU A 887 31.56 -24.44 49.15
N SER A 888 30.24 -24.46 49.05
CA SER A 888 29.41 -23.34 48.55
C SER A 888 29.52 -22.03 49.34
N ASN A 889 30.14 -22.03 50.54
CA ASN A 889 30.47 -20.79 51.27
C ASN A 889 31.79 -20.15 50.83
N TYR A 890 32.58 -20.84 50.01
CA TYR A 890 33.94 -20.43 49.62
C TYR A 890 34.05 -20.19 48.12
N VAL A 891 32.96 -20.32 47.37
CA VAL A 891 32.96 -20.29 45.91
C VAL A 891 31.78 -19.44 45.46
N SER A 892 32.04 -18.50 44.56
CA SER A 892 31.03 -17.63 43.97
C SER A 892 31.37 -17.36 42.51
N ASP A 893 30.34 -17.29 41.69
CA ASP A 893 30.37 -17.14 40.25
C ASP A 893 29.21 -16.22 39.88
N GLU A 894 29.33 -15.38 38.84
CA GLU A 894 28.26 -14.43 38.50
C GLU A 894 27.13 -15.09 37.70
N GLU A 895 27.47 -16.11 36.91
CA GLU A 895 26.55 -16.82 36.02
C GLU A 895 25.99 -18.12 36.64
N SER A 896 26.77 -18.85 37.43
CA SER A 896 26.46 -20.22 37.87
C SER A 896 26.04 -20.34 39.33
N LEU A 897 24.92 -21.04 39.59
CA LEU A 897 24.58 -21.48 40.95
C LEU A 897 25.48 -22.65 41.39
N PRO A 898 25.77 -22.81 42.71
CA PRO A 898 26.55 -23.95 43.22
C PRO A 898 25.99 -25.33 42.85
N GLU A 899 24.68 -25.43 42.60
CA GLU A 899 24.01 -26.66 42.18
C GLU A 899 24.18 -27.02 40.69
N GLN A 900 24.57 -26.05 39.86
CA GLN A 900 24.85 -26.22 38.43
C GLN A 900 26.33 -26.54 38.17
N MET A 901 27.22 -26.08 39.07
CA MET A 901 28.65 -26.40 39.02
C MET A 901 28.95 -27.90 39.18
N THR A 902 30.05 -28.32 38.57
CA THR A 902 30.68 -29.62 38.81
C THR A 902 31.66 -29.55 39.98
N TRP A 903 31.71 -30.60 40.82
CA TRP A 903 32.54 -30.64 42.03
C TRP A 903 33.25 -31.99 42.17
N ASP A 904 34.58 -31.99 42.31
CA ASP A 904 35.39 -33.20 42.52
C ASP A 904 36.55 -32.98 43.52
N LEU A 905 37.11 -34.07 44.04
CA LEU A 905 38.21 -34.08 45.01
C LEU A 905 39.39 -34.93 44.53
N ASP A 906 40.53 -34.30 44.23
CA ASP A 906 41.78 -35.04 44.05
C ASP A 906 42.42 -35.36 45.42
N LEU A 907 42.27 -36.63 45.81
CA LEU A 907 42.80 -37.23 47.04
C LEU A 907 44.18 -37.89 46.85
N SER A 908 44.88 -37.66 45.73
CA SER A 908 46.21 -38.25 45.45
C SER A 908 47.27 -37.93 46.51
N ASN A 909 47.12 -36.81 47.21
CA ASN A 909 48.00 -36.35 48.28
C ASN A 909 47.37 -36.47 49.69
N PHE A 910 46.33 -37.29 49.83
CA PHE A 910 45.61 -37.55 51.08
C PHE A 910 45.96 -38.94 51.65
N TYR A 911 46.15 -39.05 52.97
CA TYR A 911 46.53 -40.29 53.66
C TYR A 911 45.33 -41.21 53.91
N THR A 912 44.85 -41.84 52.83
CA THR A 912 43.64 -42.69 52.79
C THR A 912 43.66 -43.95 53.66
N ALA A 913 44.81 -44.31 54.24
CA ALA A 913 44.94 -45.47 55.15
C ALA A 913 44.36 -45.19 56.55
N ASP A 914 44.45 -43.94 57.01
CA ASP A 914 44.08 -43.53 58.38
C ASP A 914 42.94 -42.49 58.41
N CYS A 915 42.74 -41.78 57.30
CA CYS A 915 41.69 -40.77 57.10
C CYS A 915 40.88 -41.05 55.83
N LEU A 916 39.66 -40.51 55.75
CA LEU A 916 38.83 -40.50 54.56
C LEU A 916 38.14 -39.14 54.43
N ALA A 917 38.12 -38.61 53.20
CA ALA A 917 37.31 -37.48 52.80
C ALA A 917 36.24 -37.98 51.82
N ILE A 918 35.01 -37.50 51.98
CA ILE A 918 33.89 -37.77 51.06
C ILE A 918 33.26 -36.42 50.72
N LEU A 919 33.03 -36.15 49.45
CA LEU A 919 32.10 -35.10 49.02
C LEU A 919 30.68 -35.66 49.05
N ASP A 920 29.77 -34.98 49.74
CA ASP A 920 28.36 -35.37 49.83
C ASP A 920 27.48 -34.70 48.76
N GLY A 921 26.20 -35.08 48.72
CA GLY A 921 25.22 -34.53 47.77
C GLY A 921 24.72 -33.12 48.10
N ALA A 922 25.34 -32.42 49.05
CA ALA A 922 25.08 -31.03 49.40
C ALA A 922 26.35 -30.16 49.24
N TYR A 923 27.34 -30.66 48.48
CA TYR A 923 28.62 -30.00 48.20
C TYR A 923 29.47 -29.78 49.45
N GLN A 924 29.38 -30.69 50.42
CA GLN A 924 30.10 -30.64 51.69
C GLN A 924 31.13 -31.77 51.78
N ILE A 925 32.31 -31.45 52.31
CA ILE A 925 33.36 -32.42 52.58
C ILE A 925 33.20 -32.96 54.00
N ASP A 926 32.81 -34.23 54.10
CA ASP A 926 32.90 -35.00 55.33
C ASP A 926 34.33 -35.47 55.58
N LEU A 927 34.77 -35.46 56.85
CA LEU A 927 36.07 -35.98 57.28
C LEU A 927 35.94 -37.08 58.35
N TYR A 928 36.40 -38.27 57.99
CA TYR A 928 36.41 -39.46 58.83
C TYR A 928 37.83 -39.89 59.20
N LEU A 929 38.03 -40.38 60.43
CA LEU A 929 39.27 -41.00 60.90
C LEU A 929 39.02 -42.48 61.18
N PHE A 930 39.76 -43.36 60.49
CA PHE A 930 39.65 -44.81 60.68
C PHE A 930 40.54 -45.33 61.82
N HIS A 931 41.72 -44.72 62.00
CA HIS A 931 42.70 -45.08 63.01
C HIS A 931 43.10 -43.85 63.85
N PRO A 932 42.18 -43.27 64.66
CA PRO A 932 42.48 -42.13 65.52
C PRO A 932 43.63 -42.40 66.51
N GLU A 933 43.91 -43.67 66.84
CA GLU A 933 45.07 -44.12 67.60
C GLU A 933 46.42 -43.87 66.93
N ASN A 934 46.47 -43.55 65.63
CA ASN A 934 47.70 -43.18 64.94
C ASN A 934 48.04 -41.68 65.07
N PHE A 935 47.13 -40.87 65.62
CA PHE A 935 47.25 -39.41 65.74
C PHE A 935 47.38 -38.90 67.20
N VAL A 936 47.77 -39.75 68.16
CA VAL A 936 47.77 -39.43 69.62
C VAL A 936 48.70 -38.26 70.01
N ASP A 937 49.71 -37.95 69.21
CA ASP A 937 50.62 -36.82 69.40
C ASP A 937 50.34 -35.65 68.44
N GLY A 938 49.21 -35.69 67.73
CA GLY A 938 48.89 -34.83 66.59
C GLY A 938 49.46 -35.38 65.28
N GLY A 939 49.00 -34.85 64.15
CA GLY A 939 49.45 -35.27 62.82
C GLY A 939 48.66 -34.59 61.70
N SER A 940 48.61 -35.22 60.53
CA SER A 940 47.87 -34.69 59.37
C SER A 940 47.37 -35.81 58.48
N CYS A 941 46.19 -35.59 57.87
CA CYS A 941 45.66 -36.44 56.82
C CYS A 941 46.18 -36.06 55.42
N GLY A 942 47.08 -35.08 55.31
CA GLY A 942 47.67 -34.63 54.05
C GLY A 942 46.93 -33.43 53.46
N ARG A 943 46.84 -33.41 52.12
CA ARG A 943 46.18 -32.36 51.36
C ARG A 943 44.98 -32.92 50.61
N ILE A 944 43.91 -32.13 50.54
CA ILE A 944 42.78 -32.34 49.65
C ILE A 944 42.85 -31.22 48.60
N LYS A 945 42.89 -31.58 47.32
CA LYS A 945 42.64 -30.62 46.25
C LYS A 945 41.14 -30.67 45.94
N VAL A 946 40.50 -29.49 45.90
CA VAL A 946 39.14 -29.31 45.40
C VAL A 946 39.24 -28.86 43.95
N ILE A 947 38.44 -29.46 43.08
CA ILE A 947 38.32 -29.14 41.65
C ILE A 947 36.86 -28.75 41.42
N ILE A 948 36.63 -27.60 40.78
CA ILE A 948 35.29 -27.09 40.49
C ILE A 948 35.29 -26.56 39.07
N GLY A 949 34.22 -26.79 38.31
CA GLY A 949 34.02 -26.14 37.03
C GLY A 949 32.57 -25.73 36.80
N ASP A 950 32.39 -24.57 36.19
CA ASP A 950 31.13 -24.02 35.67
C ASP A 950 30.70 -24.67 34.33
N GLY A 951 31.52 -25.59 33.80
CA GLY A 951 31.31 -26.26 32.51
C GLY A 951 32.24 -25.75 31.40
N ILE A 952 32.62 -24.48 31.46
CA ILE A 952 33.54 -23.79 30.55
C ILE A 952 34.96 -23.85 31.11
N ASP A 953 35.14 -23.33 32.33
CA ASP A 953 36.40 -23.21 33.05
C ASP A 953 36.48 -24.16 34.26
N ILE A 954 37.70 -24.33 34.77
CA ILE A 954 37.98 -25.15 35.96
C ILE A 954 38.92 -24.42 36.90
N ILE A 955 38.49 -24.25 38.15
CA ILE A 955 39.30 -23.74 39.25
C ILE A 955 39.74 -24.87 40.19
N GLU A 956 40.95 -24.72 40.75
CA GLU A 956 41.52 -25.67 41.72
C GLU A 956 42.15 -24.92 42.92
N ASP A 957 41.85 -25.36 44.14
CA ASP A 957 42.62 -25.01 45.35
C ASP A 957 42.96 -26.26 46.18
N THR A 958 43.92 -26.15 47.10
CA THR A 958 44.41 -27.29 47.89
C THR A 958 44.59 -26.94 49.36
N PHE A 959 43.72 -27.50 50.21
CA PHE A 959 43.75 -27.28 51.64
C PHE A 959 44.47 -28.36 52.44
N PHE A 960 45.07 -27.95 53.56
CA PHE A 960 45.77 -28.85 54.48
C PHE A 960 44.86 -29.32 55.62
N VAL A 961 44.95 -30.61 55.94
CA VAL A 961 44.08 -31.29 56.90
C VAL A 961 44.91 -31.71 58.12
N GLU A 962 44.86 -30.92 59.20
CA GLU A 962 45.66 -31.09 60.42
C GLU A 962 44.83 -31.73 61.55
N VAL A 963 45.35 -32.83 62.11
CA VAL A 963 44.75 -33.55 63.23
C VAL A 963 45.41 -33.09 64.53
N LEU A 964 44.66 -32.36 65.35
CA LEU A 964 45.10 -31.82 66.62
C LEU A 964 45.02 -32.85 67.74
N LYS A 965 46.04 -32.84 68.60
CA LYS A 965 46.08 -33.62 69.85
C LYS A 965 45.00 -33.15 70.83
N GLU A 966 44.25 -34.08 71.39
CA GLU A 966 43.32 -33.81 72.49
C GLU A 966 44.10 -33.58 73.81
N GLU A 967 44.38 -32.32 74.17
CA GLU A 967 45.15 -32.02 75.38
C GLU A 967 44.35 -32.18 76.70
N SER A 968 43.04 -31.92 76.69
CA SER A 968 42.17 -32.19 77.86
C SER A 968 40.67 -32.19 77.51
N ARG A 969 39.87 -33.00 78.23
CA ARG A 969 38.40 -32.91 78.21
C ARG A 969 37.89 -32.09 79.38
N ILE A 970 37.22 -30.98 79.10
CA ILE A 970 36.43 -30.23 80.09
C ILE A 970 34.97 -30.62 79.94
N SER A 971 34.51 -31.57 80.76
CA SER A 971 33.08 -31.89 80.86
C SER A 971 32.37 -30.80 81.66
N LEU A 972 31.73 -29.84 80.99
CA LEU A 972 30.82 -28.89 81.61
C LEU A 972 29.53 -29.63 82.04
N PRO A 973 29.19 -29.70 83.34
CA PRO A 973 27.88 -30.18 83.75
C PRO A 973 26.83 -29.14 83.34
N LEU A 974 25.90 -29.53 82.46
CA LEU A 974 24.80 -28.67 82.06
C LEU A 974 23.82 -28.51 83.23
N VAL A 975 24.04 -27.51 84.09
CA VAL A 975 23.09 -27.14 85.14
C VAL A 975 21.95 -26.35 84.50
N HIS A 976 20.92 -27.08 84.07
CA HIS A 976 19.70 -26.48 83.57
C HIS A 976 18.88 -25.92 84.74
N GLU A 977 19.05 -24.63 85.06
CA GLU A 977 18.18 -23.96 86.03
C GLU A 977 16.74 -23.91 85.48
N VAL A 978 15.83 -24.61 86.14
CA VAL A 978 14.40 -24.59 85.86
C VAL A 978 13.74 -23.44 86.62
N PRO A 979 13.08 -22.48 85.95
CA PRO A 979 12.23 -21.51 86.63
C PRO A 979 10.96 -22.18 87.19
N VAL A 980 10.87 -22.24 88.51
CA VAL A 980 9.65 -22.48 89.29
C VAL A 980 9.18 -21.10 89.77
N ASN A 981 7.95 -20.60 89.65
CA ASN A 981 6.61 -21.12 89.31
C ASN A 981 5.84 -19.97 88.58
N ASN A 982 4.58 -20.01 88.09
CA ASN A 982 3.36 -20.83 88.26
C ASN A 982 2.45 -20.55 87.01
N ASN A 983 1.23 -21.09 86.77
CA ASN A 983 0.31 -21.95 87.51
C ASN A 983 -0.55 -22.78 86.50
N HIS A 984 -0.76 -24.08 86.78
CA HIS A 984 -1.83 -25.00 86.30
C HIS A 984 -2.15 -25.14 84.77
N ASN A 985 -1.83 -26.25 84.05
CA ASN A 985 -2.27 -27.68 84.16
C ASN A 985 -3.79 -27.91 83.84
N PRO A 986 -4.28 -29.04 83.22
CA PRO A 986 -3.61 -30.28 82.73
C PRO A 986 -3.98 -30.79 81.30
N TYR A 987 -3.11 -31.67 80.74
CA TYR A 987 -3.30 -32.98 80.00
C TYR A 987 -4.63 -33.39 79.27
N PRO A 988 -4.62 -34.43 78.36
CA PRO A 988 -3.52 -35.24 77.78
C PRO A 988 -3.55 -35.48 76.23
N ALA A 989 -2.53 -36.19 75.73
CA ALA A 989 -2.35 -36.77 74.36
C ALA A 989 -3.23 -38.05 74.12
N PRO A 990 -3.19 -38.85 73.00
CA PRO A 990 -2.08 -39.05 72.02
C PRO A 990 -2.42 -39.42 70.52
N SER A 991 -1.35 -39.80 69.77
CA SER A 991 -1.24 -40.77 68.62
C SER A 991 -1.58 -40.40 67.16
N THR A 992 -0.52 -40.36 66.29
CA THR A 992 -0.27 -41.00 64.95
C THR A 992 -1.38 -41.15 63.87
N PRO A 993 -1.07 -41.34 62.55
CA PRO A 993 0.17 -41.12 61.75
C PRO A 993 -0.09 -40.35 60.42
N ALA A 994 0.88 -40.35 59.48
CA ALA A 994 0.80 -39.76 58.12
C ALA A 994 -0.20 -40.47 57.17
N PRO A 995 -0.58 -39.81 56.05
CA PRO A 995 -0.29 -40.40 54.73
C PRO A 995 0.07 -39.40 53.61
N THR A 996 0.86 -39.87 52.63
CA THR A 996 0.97 -39.39 51.23
C THR A 996 -0.17 -39.99 50.36
N PRO A 997 -0.24 -39.73 49.05
CA PRO A 997 -0.42 -38.46 48.31
C PRO A 997 -1.76 -38.45 47.54
N THR A 998 -2.11 -37.37 46.82
CA THR A 998 -2.98 -37.49 45.63
C THR A 998 -2.82 -36.31 44.66
N LEU A 999 -2.50 -36.64 43.41
CA LEU A 999 -2.60 -35.76 42.24
C LEU A 999 -4.06 -35.62 41.80
N ALA A 1000 -4.45 -34.41 41.39
CA ALA A 1000 -5.55 -34.14 40.45
C ALA A 1000 -5.32 -32.74 39.81
N PRO A 1001 -5.79 -32.48 38.58
CA PRO A 1001 -5.14 -31.51 37.70
C PRO A 1001 -5.75 -30.09 37.67
N TYR A 1002 -5.01 -29.20 36.99
CA TYR A 1002 -5.41 -28.03 36.19
C TYR A 1002 -6.90 -27.93 35.77
N PRO A 1003 -7.46 -26.73 35.55
CA PRO A 1003 -6.84 -25.55 34.92
C PRO A 1003 -6.17 -24.57 35.87
#